data_AF-A0A7C6U309-F1
#
_entry.id   AF-A0A7C6U309-F1
#
_cell.length_a   1.000
_cell.length_b   1.000
_cell.length_c   1.000
_cell.angle_alpha   90.00
_cell.angle_beta   90.00
_cell.angle_gamma   90.00
#
_symmetry.space_group_name_H-M   'P 1'
#
loop_
_entity.id
_entity.type
_entity.pdbx_description
1 polymer ?
#
loop_
_entity_poly.entity_id
_entity_poly.type
_entity_poly.pdbx_seq_one_letter_code
_entity_poly.pdbx_strand_id
1 'polypeptide(L)'
;MKKIIRILFITILALVLIGCGDKVSKEVTEINNFISTLPTEVTIELETDVNRVINLYSKLSENEKKEVTKYQELVAAQNQINDLKNNNKAQTIIDLIASLKEEVTLNDESKYLEIHTKIYEASEEVILKIENKAVFDRKYQEYLELKALSSEDEEKAALVDILIEALPEEITIEDKEQIEAARNAYVVLTTNQKVFVSKLGLLETKEEELLVLEKAGAKAVDTLIEALPVNVTIQDKEQIEAARNAYSVLTIKQKTFVTKLSVLEAKEAELNSLGEISELEIKIGSLPGNITLNDEAMILEIKMDIDKLTVEEKTLISNFQKYLSSFYQYQELKINEYIEQSIPKYFIDEYSFPSEDPFFGISLNFTVSRTDLLSDGWVWHQENEEQVEIVVKYEVNEAQKEKQVSSIVLSEKYAYSALDFISQFKQPLARSYESISLKSSTYPEAIISFDSLNKDIFSNEGVLNRPTKDLAITLKVSVKFPGEDAKLIELDLKIKGLLMSEIAILLEQRFANSFGDNGLVTSDLNLPTFDEFYNVNIIWESGDAGIMANDGTFTNPGMENIPFSLKAKIVRADDESNIANLEFVLLAKGKPYENQWEAAEHLLQMSHLDEVSNQKFTMLGVTNYVAYNFGYIPFFTNTRSDITEGMIPLSHTNRPGTIRPGTKYITIHDTANARVGAGAEMHYRYVTNPTTTNASWHYSVDDVDIYQHLPNDEVGWHAGNTTSGLFSGNSYSVGIETCINEGVDYNKVMRRTAKLTAELLKNYNLTINDIKQHYDFSGKDCPRNMRHYKRWNEFLNLVKIEYFALYNLDGVTFTWESLNPTVLDHTGKVINHPGPDTRVNYKVTVEISGEKRIYEYSSLLKGLTF
;
A
#
# COMPACT_ATOMS: atom_id res chain seq x y z
N MET A 1 86.91 -36.91 66.93
CA MET A 1 88.11 -37.23 66.12
C MET A 1 88.98 -35.97 66.11
N LYS A 2 90.21 -36.04 66.66
CA LYS A 2 91.42 -35.22 66.37
C LYS A 2 91.21 -33.70 66.12
N LYS A 3 91.88 -32.73 66.76
CA LYS A 3 93.26 -32.63 67.30
C LYS A 3 93.44 -31.11 67.67
N ILE A 4 94.05 -30.74 68.81
CA ILE A 4 95.46 -30.26 68.93
C ILE A 4 95.66 -28.84 68.29
N ILE A 5 96.30 -27.81 68.87
CA ILE A 5 97.16 -27.65 70.07
C ILE A 5 97.72 -26.19 70.10
N ARG A 6 97.98 -25.64 71.31
CA ARG A 6 99.17 -24.83 71.71
C ARG A 6 99.39 -23.42 71.07
N ILE A 7 100.07 -22.43 71.66
CA ILE A 7 101.06 -22.28 72.77
C ILE A 7 101.16 -20.75 73.05
N LEU A 8 101.14 -20.29 74.33
CA LEU A 8 102.29 -19.77 75.12
C LEU A 8 102.80 -18.38 74.64
N PHE A 9 103.22 -17.38 75.43
CA PHE A 9 103.42 -17.10 76.86
C PHE A 9 104.08 -15.68 76.92
N ILE A 10 104.48 -15.18 78.10
CA ILE A 10 105.44 -14.07 78.37
C ILE A 10 104.82 -12.64 78.37
N THR A 11 104.95 -11.72 79.34
CA THR A 11 105.51 -11.62 80.72
C THR A 11 105.21 -10.20 81.28
N ILE A 12 105.16 -10.07 82.63
CA ILE A 12 105.86 -9.06 83.50
C ILE A 12 105.51 -7.55 83.48
N LEU A 13 105.24 -7.02 84.70
CA LEU A 13 105.49 -5.68 85.30
C LEU A 13 104.98 -4.42 84.55
N ALA A 14 104.58 -3.31 85.18
CA ALA A 14 104.69 -2.82 86.54
C ALA A 14 103.68 -1.68 86.75
N LEU A 15 103.27 -1.51 88.02
CA LEU A 15 103.02 -0.27 88.78
C LEU A 15 102.34 0.94 88.10
N VAL A 16 101.30 1.41 88.82
CA VAL A 16 101.12 2.81 89.26
C VAL A 16 100.54 3.75 88.20
N LEU A 17 99.23 4.03 88.31
CA LEU A 17 98.67 5.34 88.70
C LEU A 17 97.17 5.41 88.37
N ILE A 18 96.40 5.64 89.44
CA ILE A 18 95.37 6.68 89.51
C ILE A 18 94.20 6.56 88.53
N GLY A 19 93.06 6.15 89.10
CA GLY A 19 91.93 7.05 89.24
C GLY A 19 91.40 7.67 87.94
N CYS A 20 90.33 7.09 87.45
CA CYS A 20 89.07 7.81 87.31
C CYS A 20 87.99 6.73 87.37
N GLY A 21 86.88 6.99 88.05
CA GLY A 21 85.66 6.30 87.67
C GLY A 21 85.55 6.47 86.16
N ASP A 22 85.21 5.43 85.42
CA ASP A 22 84.79 5.61 84.03
C ASP A 22 83.64 6.60 84.13
N LYS A 23 83.98 7.87 83.88
CA LYS A 23 83.02 8.93 83.74
C LYS A 23 82.15 8.38 82.64
N VAL A 24 80.93 8.02 83.00
CA VAL A 24 79.83 7.81 82.06
C VAL A 24 80.09 8.80 80.93
N SER A 25 80.34 8.29 79.72
CA SER A 25 80.85 9.16 78.66
C SER A 25 79.90 10.35 78.53
N LYS A 26 80.44 11.51 78.16
CA LYS A 26 79.66 12.76 78.19
C LYS A 26 78.37 12.59 77.39
N GLU A 27 78.45 11.80 76.32
CA GLU A 27 77.39 11.36 75.42
C GLU A 27 76.37 10.43 76.11
N VAL A 28 76.79 9.40 76.87
CA VAL A 28 75.87 8.53 77.64
C VAL A 28 75.13 9.34 78.72
N THR A 29 75.84 10.26 79.40
CA THR A 29 75.23 11.15 80.41
C THR A 29 74.20 12.07 79.77
N GLU A 30 74.51 12.64 78.59
CA GLU A 30 73.61 13.51 77.84
C GLU A 30 72.34 12.78 77.38
N ILE A 31 72.47 11.56 76.87
CA ILE A 31 71.32 10.73 76.44
C ILE A 31 70.42 10.40 77.63
N ASN A 32 70.98 9.91 78.75
CA ASN A 32 70.19 9.58 79.93
C ASN A 32 69.51 10.81 80.55
N ASN A 33 70.20 11.97 80.57
CA ASN A 33 69.60 13.23 81.02
C ASN A 33 68.44 13.65 80.11
N PHE A 34 68.61 13.60 78.79
CA PHE A 34 67.54 13.93 77.85
C PHE A 34 66.32 13.02 78.03
N ILE A 35 66.54 11.70 78.16
CA ILE A 35 65.46 10.74 78.42
C ILE A 35 64.74 11.06 79.72
N SER A 36 65.46 11.42 80.80
CA SER A 36 64.85 11.78 82.08
C SER A 36 63.99 13.06 82.04
N THR A 37 64.21 13.90 81.03
CA THR A 37 63.48 15.15 80.81
C THR A 37 62.38 15.04 79.75
N LEU A 38 62.22 13.87 79.11
CA LEU A 38 61.15 13.67 78.13
C LEU A 38 59.78 13.87 78.80
N PRO A 39 58.90 14.69 78.22
CA PRO A 39 57.56 14.87 78.74
C PRO A 39 56.75 13.59 78.59
N THR A 40 55.72 13.45 79.43
CA THR A 40 54.80 12.31 79.39
C THR A 40 53.98 12.27 78.09
N GLU A 41 53.77 13.44 77.48
CA GLU A 41 53.14 13.61 76.17
C GLU A 41 54.14 14.27 75.21
N VAL A 42 54.50 13.56 74.16
CA VAL A 42 55.54 13.98 73.20
C VAL A 42 54.89 14.77 72.06
N THR A 43 55.44 15.94 71.73
CA THR A 43 54.99 16.77 70.60
C THR A 43 55.94 16.65 69.41
N ILE A 44 55.47 17.04 68.22
CA ILE A 44 56.30 17.03 66.99
C ILE A 44 57.52 17.96 67.12
N GLU A 45 57.45 19.01 67.95
CA GLU A 45 58.56 19.95 68.18
C GLU A 45 59.81 19.28 68.75
N LEU A 46 59.64 18.15 69.45
CA LEU A 46 60.75 17.36 70.00
C LEU A 46 61.46 16.51 68.94
N GLU A 47 60.98 16.46 67.69
CA GLU A 47 61.55 15.62 66.63
C GLU A 47 63.06 15.84 66.43
N THR A 48 63.49 17.10 66.41
CA THR A 48 64.89 17.43 66.16
C THR A 48 65.78 16.91 67.28
N ASP A 49 65.35 17.09 68.54
CA ASP A 49 66.11 16.67 69.71
C ASP A 49 66.08 15.15 69.91
N VAL A 50 64.92 14.51 69.73
CA VAL A 50 64.78 13.05 69.80
C VAL A 50 65.63 12.38 68.74
N ASN A 51 65.58 12.83 67.48
CA ASN A 51 66.42 12.28 66.40
C ASN A 51 67.91 12.51 66.64
N ARG A 52 68.29 13.70 67.15
CA ARG A 52 69.68 14.01 67.51
C ARG A 52 70.19 13.05 68.58
N VAL A 53 69.39 12.78 69.61
CA VAL A 53 69.75 11.90 70.73
C VAL A 53 69.77 10.43 70.29
N ILE A 54 68.85 10.00 69.42
CA ILE A 54 68.89 8.65 68.80
C ILE A 54 70.15 8.48 67.95
N ASN A 55 70.54 9.50 67.18
CA ASN A 55 71.77 9.49 66.39
C ASN A 55 73.02 9.45 67.29
N LEU A 56 73.04 10.23 68.38
CA LEU A 56 74.09 10.14 69.39
C LEU A 56 74.20 8.72 69.97
N TYR A 57 73.07 8.10 70.33
CA TYR A 57 73.03 6.72 70.81
C TYR A 57 73.58 5.72 69.79
N SER A 58 73.27 5.89 68.50
CA SER A 58 73.75 5.01 67.43
C SER A 58 75.27 4.97 67.29
N LYS A 59 75.96 6.03 67.75
CA LYS A 59 77.43 6.20 67.67
C LYS A 59 78.16 5.68 68.90
N LEU A 60 77.45 5.28 69.96
CA LEU A 60 78.05 4.71 71.18
C LEU A 60 78.61 3.31 70.93
N SER A 61 79.65 2.93 71.69
CA SER A 61 80.14 1.55 71.74
C SER A 61 79.15 0.63 72.46
N GLU A 62 79.28 -0.69 72.27
CA GLU A 62 78.37 -1.68 72.86
C GLU A 62 78.42 -1.73 74.40
N ASN A 63 79.50 -1.28 75.02
CA ASN A 63 79.57 -1.16 76.47
C ASN A 63 78.84 0.11 76.96
N GLU A 64 78.97 1.22 76.25
CA GLU A 64 78.30 2.50 76.56
C GLU A 64 76.77 2.43 76.36
N LYS A 65 76.30 1.72 75.32
CA LYS A 65 74.86 1.52 75.10
C LYS A 65 74.17 0.78 76.26
N LYS A 66 74.88 -0.11 76.96
CA LYS A 66 74.35 -0.84 78.13
C LYS A 66 74.13 0.07 79.33
N GLU A 67 74.82 1.20 79.39
CA GLU A 67 74.66 2.21 80.44
C GLU A 67 73.46 3.14 80.20
N VAL A 68 72.85 3.10 79.01
CA VAL A 68 71.60 3.81 78.69
C VAL A 68 70.41 2.91 79.02
N THR A 69 69.95 2.97 80.27
CA THR A 69 68.96 2.03 80.82
C THR A 69 67.52 2.25 80.35
N LYS A 70 67.21 3.40 79.74
CA LYS A 70 65.86 3.82 79.33
C LYS A 70 65.71 4.13 77.84
N TYR A 71 66.59 3.62 76.98
CA TYR A 71 66.56 3.89 75.53
C TYR A 71 65.21 3.59 74.85
N GLN A 72 64.44 2.62 75.36
CA GLN A 72 63.10 2.30 74.85
C GLN A 72 62.10 3.45 75.01
N GLU A 73 62.26 4.32 76.03
CA GLU A 73 61.44 5.53 76.20
C GLU A 73 61.70 6.54 75.07
N LEU A 74 62.94 6.59 74.56
CA LEU A 74 63.33 7.45 73.43
C LEU A 74 62.79 6.92 72.10
N VAL A 75 62.81 5.60 71.89
CA VAL A 75 62.20 4.95 70.71
C VAL A 75 60.68 5.11 70.73
N ALA A 76 60.05 4.98 71.90
CA ALA A 76 58.62 5.24 72.06
C ALA A 76 58.26 6.69 71.72
N ALA A 77 59.07 7.66 72.16
CA ALA A 77 58.91 9.07 71.81
C ALA A 77 59.02 9.31 70.29
N GLN A 78 59.99 8.70 69.61
CA GLN A 78 60.12 8.78 68.16
C GLN A 78 58.92 8.19 67.42
N ASN A 79 58.40 7.06 67.89
CA ASN A 79 57.21 6.43 67.32
C ASN A 79 55.97 7.30 67.51
N GLN A 80 55.80 7.92 68.69
CA GLN A 80 54.72 8.88 68.94
C GLN A 80 54.82 10.11 68.02
N ILE A 81 56.02 10.65 67.81
CA ILE A 81 56.25 11.76 66.86
C ILE A 81 55.87 11.36 65.43
N ASN A 82 56.30 10.18 64.99
CA ASN A 82 55.96 9.68 63.65
C ASN A 82 54.44 9.47 63.51
N ASP A 83 53.79 8.93 64.56
CA ASP A 83 52.35 8.73 64.58
C ASP A 83 51.58 10.06 64.49
N LEU A 84 52.01 11.08 65.25
CA LEU A 84 51.47 12.44 65.20
C LEU A 84 51.66 13.10 63.83
N LYS A 85 52.82 12.90 63.18
CA LYS A 85 53.07 13.39 61.82
C LYS A 85 52.15 12.72 60.80
N ASN A 86 51.94 11.41 60.94
CA ASN A 86 51.03 10.67 60.09
C ASN A 86 49.58 11.10 60.33
N ASN A 87 49.19 11.37 61.59
CA ASN A 87 47.87 11.93 61.94
C ASN A 87 47.67 13.31 61.29
N ASN A 88 48.65 14.21 61.36
CA ASN A 88 48.56 15.54 60.72
C ASN A 88 48.43 15.46 59.19
N LYS A 89 49.17 14.54 58.56
CA LYS A 89 49.06 14.30 57.11
C LYS A 89 47.69 13.74 56.73
N ALA A 90 47.19 12.76 57.48
CA ALA A 90 45.84 12.21 57.29
C ALA A 90 44.76 13.29 57.47
N GLN A 91 44.87 14.11 58.52
CA GLN A 91 43.93 15.19 58.80
C GLN A 91 43.86 16.22 57.67
N THR A 92 45.01 16.57 57.08
CA THR A 92 45.05 17.49 55.93
C THR A 92 44.24 16.94 54.75
N ILE A 93 44.29 15.63 54.50
CA ILE A 93 43.53 14.98 53.42
C ILE A 93 42.04 14.90 53.80
N ILE A 94 41.72 14.59 55.06
CA ILE A 94 40.34 14.56 55.57
C ILE A 94 39.67 15.92 55.39
N ASP A 95 40.35 17.02 55.72
CA ASP A 95 39.83 18.38 55.58
C ASP A 95 39.56 18.74 54.10
N LEU A 96 40.44 18.30 53.18
CA LEU A 96 40.22 18.48 51.75
C LEU A 96 39.02 17.68 51.25
N ILE A 97 38.86 16.42 51.68
CA ILE A 97 37.68 15.60 51.34
C ILE A 97 36.40 16.26 51.88
N ALA A 98 36.43 16.81 53.09
CA ALA A 98 35.29 17.50 53.70
C ALA A 98 34.91 18.81 52.98
N SER A 99 35.82 19.39 52.18
CA SER A 99 35.56 20.60 51.39
C SER A 99 34.84 20.33 50.06
N LEU A 100 34.69 19.07 49.66
CA LEU A 100 33.96 18.69 48.46
C LEU A 100 32.45 18.89 48.65
N LYS A 101 31.79 19.41 47.60
CA LYS A 101 30.33 19.59 47.60
C LYS A 101 29.60 18.25 47.56
N GLU A 102 28.33 18.25 47.98
CA GLU A 102 27.44 17.07 47.95
C GLU A 102 27.26 16.56 46.51
N GLU A 103 27.05 17.46 45.55
CA GLU A 103 26.90 17.20 44.12
C GLU A 103 28.26 17.20 43.40
N VAL A 104 28.48 16.22 42.52
CA VAL A 104 29.70 16.13 41.70
C VAL A 104 29.54 16.95 40.43
N THR A 105 30.48 17.84 40.15
CA THR A 105 30.47 18.70 38.96
C THR A 105 31.87 18.81 38.35
N LEU A 106 31.96 19.10 37.05
CA LEU A 106 33.24 19.25 36.34
C LEU A 106 34.05 20.48 36.80
N ASN A 107 33.39 21.48 37.39
CA ASN A 107 34.04 22.71 37.86
C ASN A 107 34.98 22.51 39.07
N ASP A 108 34.87 21.38 39.78
CA ASP A 108 35.70 21.06 40.93
C ASP A 108 36.89 20.12 40.58
N GLU A 109 37.22 19.95 39.28
CA GLU A 109 38.32 19.09 38.79
C GLU A 109 39.63 19.27 39.55
N SER A 110 40.06 20.52 39.76
CA SER A 110 41.32 20.81 40.45
C SER A 110 41.38 20.23 41.87
N LYS A 111 40.24 20.22 42.59
CA LYS A 111 40.14 19.67 43.94
C LYS A 111 40.17 18.15 43.93
N TYR A 112 39.45 17.53 42.99
CA TYR A 112 39.44 16.08 42.84
C TYR A 112 40.83 15.53 42.51
N LEU A 113 41.55 16.19 41.59
CA LEU A 113 42.92 15.82 41.23
C LEU A 113 43.91 16.06 42.38
N GLU A 114 43.77 17.17 43.11
CA GLU A 114 44.63 17.46 44.27
C GLU A 114 44.49 16.38 45.36
N ILE A 115 43.26 16.01 45.72
CA ILE A 115 43.01 14.99 46.75
C ILE A 115 43.51 13.61 46.27
N HIS A 116 43.22 13.25 45.02
CA HIS A 116 43.69 11.99 44.44
C HIS A 116 45.22 11.88 44.51
N THR A 117 45.92 12.95 44.12
CA THR A 117 47.40 13.01 44.14
C THR A 117 47.93 12.85 45.57
N LYS A 118 47.38 13.57 46.55
CA LYS A 118 47.81 13.48 47.95
C LYS A 118 47.55 12.11 48.57
N ILE A 119 46.47 11.43 48.20
CA ILE A 119 46.19 10.05 48.62
C ILE A 119 47.18 9.08 47.96
N TYR A 120 47.47 9.25 46.67
CA TYR A 120 48.40 8.41 45.93
C TYR A 120 49.84 8.50 46.46
N GLU A 121 50.26 9.68 46.92
CA GLU A 121 51.59 9.92 47.48
C GLU A 121 51.71 9.56 48.98
N ALA A 122 50.60 9.22 49.66
CA ALA A 122 50.59 8.90 51.08
C ALA A 122 51.10 7.48 51.37
N SER A 123 51.73 7.27 52.55
CA SER A 123 52.10 5.94 53.01
C SER A 123 50.86 5.15 53.48
N GLU A 124 50.96 3.81 53.50
CA GLU A 124 49.86 2.94 53.97
C GLU A 124 49.37 3.30 55.38
N GLU A 125 50.28 3.64 56.29
CA GLU A 125 49.95 4.08 57.66
C GLU A 125 49.14 5.39 57.70
N VAL A 126 49.34 6.28 56.72
CA VAL A 126 48.56 7.53 56.60
C VAL A 126 47.21 7.25 55.96
N ILE A 127 47.16 6.41 54.92
CA ILE A 127 45.93 6.02 54.23
C ILE A 127 44.95 5.34 55.18
N LEU A 128 45.43 4.45 56.05
CA LEU A 128 44.61 3.75 57.06
C LEU A 128 43.92 4.68 58.05
N LYS A 129 44.40 5.92 58.20
CA LYS A 129 43.87 6.92 59.13
C LYS A 129 42.87 7.88 58.48
N ILE A 130 42.61 7.76 57.17
CA ILE A 130 41.65 8.61 56.44
C ILE A 130 40.26 7.99 56.54
N GLU A 131 39.48 8.38 57.54
CA GLU A 131 38.16 7.79 57.83
C GLU A 131 37.14 7.95 56.69
N ASN A 132 37.25 9.02 55.88
CA ASN A 132 36.30 9.34 54.80
C ASN A 132 36.80 8.98 53.39
N LYS A 133 37.83 8.12 53.25
CA LYS A 133 38.41 7.78 51.94
C LYS A 133 37.39 7.21 50.95
N ALA A 134 36.50 6.34 51.41
CA ALA A 134 35.47 5.72 50.56
C ALA A 134 34.49 6.74 49.96
N VAL A 135 34.23 7.86 50.67
CA VAL A 135 33.38 8.95 50.18
C VAL A 135 34.06 9.66 49.01
N PHE A 136 35.36 9.93 49.14
CA PHE A 136 36.16 10.50 48.05
C PHE A 136 36.22 9.56 46.84
N ASP A 137 36.55 8.28 47.06
CA ASP A 137 36.69 7.31 45.96
C ASP A 137 35.40 7.25 45.11
N ARG A 138 34.21 7.21 45.75
CA ARG A 138 32.92 7.24 45.05
C ARG A 138 32.72 8.53 44.23
N LYS A 139 32.92 9.69 44.85
CA LYS A 139 32.74 10.99 44.19
C LYS A 139 33.75 11.19 43.04
N TYR A 140 34.97 10.68 43.20
CA TYR A 140 36.00 10.74 42.17
C TYR A 140 35.65 9.88 40.96
N GLN A 141 35.06 8.69 41.16
CA GLN A 141 34.54 7.87 40.06
C GLN A 141 33.38 8.57 39.33
N GLU A 142 32.42 9.14 40.07
CA GLU A 142 31.32 9.92 39.49
C GLU A 142 31.82 11.13 38.68
N TYR A 143 32.89 11.78 39.13
CA TYR A 143 33.56 12.86 38.38
C TYR A 143 34.18 12.35 37.07
N LEU A 144 34.85 11.19 37.09
CA LEU A 144 35.45 10.59 35.90
C LEU A 144 34.37 10.19 34.88
N GLU A 145 33.23 9.67 35.33
CA GLU A 145 32.08 9.34 34.49
C GLU A 145 31.46 10.58 33.83
N LEU A 146 31.24 11.66 34.61
CA LEU A 146 30.75 12.93 34.08
C LEU A 146 31.71 13.56 33.05
N LYS A 147 33.02 13.43 33.28
CA LYS A 147 34.04 13.96 32.38
C LYS A 147 34.10 13.18 31.07
N ALA A 148 33.95 11.85 31.13
CA ALA A 148 33.86 11.01 29.95
C ALA A 148 32.62 11.32 29.10
N LEU A 149 31.45 11.54 29.73
CA LEU A 149 30.20 11.85 29.04
C LEU A 149 30.25 13.20 28.30
N SER A 150 30.85 14.24 28.92
CA SER A 150 31.05 15.55 28.27
C SER A 150 31.94 15.47 27.04
N SER A 151 32.99 14.63 27.08
CA SER A 151 33.89 14.43 25.94
C SER A 151 33.19 13.77 24.75
N GLU A 152 32.28 12.83 25.00
CA GLU A 152 31.53 12.14 23.94
C GLU A 152 30.49 13.06 23.28
N ASP A 153 29.86 13.95 24.05
CA ASP A 153 28.91 14.94 23.54
C ASP A 153 29.60 15.99 22.64
N GLU A 154 30.82 16.42 22.99
CA GLU A 154 31.66 17.30 22.16
C GLU A 154 32.08 16.62 20.85
N GLU A 155 32.45 15.33 20.88
CA GLU A 155 32.80 14.58 19.66
C GLU A 155 31.62 14.46 18.68
N LYS A 156 30.40 14.21 19.17
CA LYS A 156 29.20 14.15 18.32
C LYS A 156 28.85 15.50 17.69
N ALA A 157 29.03 16.59 18.43
CA ALA A 157 28.84 17.93 17.90
C ALA A 157 29.90 18.30 16.85
N ALA A 158 31.16 17.89 17.06
CA ALA A 158 32.25 18.12 16.11
C ALA A 158 32.00 17.44 14.75
N LEU A 159 31.35 16.28 14.72
CA LEU A 159 30.95 15.63 13.46
C LEU A 159 29.99 16.50 12.63
N VAL A 160 29.07 17.22 13.28
CA VAL A 160 28.17 18.15 12.60
C VAL A 160 28.94 19.35 12.05
N ASP A 161 29.87 19.93 12.83
CA ASP A 161 30.72 21.03 12.37
C ASP A 161 31.60 20.62 11.17
N ILE A 162 32.06 19.36 11.11
CA ILE A 162 32.79 18.81 9.96
C ILE A 162 31.90 18.76 8.71
N LEU A 163 30.66 18.31 8.84
CA LEU A 163 29.72 18.28 7.70
C LEU A 163 29.42 19.68 7.19
N ILE A 164 29.26 20.65 8.10
CA ILE A 164 29.02 22.05 7.73
C ILE A 164 30.25 22.67 7.04
N GLU A 165 31.46 22.35 7.51
CA GLU A 165 32.70 22.84 6.91
C GLU A 165 33.03 22.22 5.55
N ALA A 166 32.48 21.03 5.28
CA ALA A 166 32.60 20.39 3.98
C ALA A 166 31.72 21.02 2.89
N LEU A 167 30.76 21.89 3.27
CA LEU A 167 29.90 22.58 2.31
C LEU A 167 30.72 23.58 1.45
N PRO A 168 30.44 23.69 0.14
CA PRO A 168 31.20 24.56 -0.74
C PRO A 168 30.97 26.05 -0.45
N GLU A 169 32.00 26.86 -0.75
CA GLU A 169 32.00 28.31 -0.49
C GLU A 169 30.95 29.05 -1.34
N GLU A 170 30.78 28.66 -2.60
CA GLU A 170 29.64 29.02 -3.44
C GLU A 170 28.79 27.77 -3.65
N ILE A 171 27.50 27.83 -3.35
CA ILE A 171 26.61 26.69 -3.50
C ILE A 171 25.82 26.75 -4.81
N THR A 172 25.49 25.58 -5.31
CA THR A 172 24.62 25.33 -6.46
C THR A 172 23.40 24.52 -6.02
N ILE A 173 22.47 24.24 -6.94
CA ILE A 173 21.29 23.42 -6.63
C ILE A 173 21.69 21.98 -6.30
N GLU A 174 22.80 21.52 -6.87
CA GLU A 174 23.38 20.20 -6.71
C GLU A 174 23.91 19.93 -5.29
N ASP A 175 24.20 21.00 -4.51
CA ASP A 175 24.73 20.89 -3.15
C ASP A 175 23.63 20.67 -2.09
N LYS A 176 22.37 20.63 -2.51
CA LYS A 176 21.20 20.49 -1.63
C LYS A 176 21.29 19.30 -0.67
N GLU A 177 21.67 18.13 -1.17
CA GLU A 177 21.73 16.92 -0.34
C GLU A 177 22.76 17.05 0.78
N GLN A 178 23.87 17.74 0.53
CA GLN A 178 24.93 17.96 1.53
C GLN A 178 24.45 18.93 2.62
N ILE A 179 23.73 20.00 2.23
CA ILE A 179 23.14 20.98 3.15
C ILE A 179 22.07 20.30 4.02
N GLU A 180 21.18 19.50 3.42
CA GLU A 180 20.14 18.75 4.15
C GLU A 180 20.76 17.68 5.06
N ALA A 181 21.83 16.99 4.63
CA ALA A 181 22.55 16.03 5.46
C ALA A 181 23.17 16.71 6.70
N ALA A 182 23.80 17.87 6.55
CA ALA A 182 24.34 18.64 7.66
C ALA A 182 23.22 19.09 8.63
N ARG A 183 22.07 19.53 8.12
CA ARG A 183 20.90 19.89 8.94
C ARG A 183 20.32 18.69 9.68
N ASN A 184 20.18 17.55 9.01
CA ASN A 184 19.67 16.33 9.63
C ASN A 184 20.60 15.83 10.73
N ALA A 185 21.91 15.86 10.51
CA ALA A 185 22.92 15.53 11.51
C ALA A 185 22.83 16.48 12.74
N TYR A 186 22.59 17.78 12.52
CA TYR A 186 22.32 18.72 13.62
C TYR A 186 21.01 18.40 14.37
N VAL A 187 19.93 18.09 13.67
CA VAL A 187 18.60 17.86 14.25
C VAL A 187 18.60 16.68 15.22
N VAL A 188 19.32 15.60 14.89
CA VAL A 188 19.39 14.37 15.71
C VAL A 188 20.21 14.52 16.99
N LEU A 189 21.00 15.59 17.13
CA LEU A 189 21.74 15.87 18.37
C LEU A 189 20.80 16.18 19.55
N THR A 190 21.21 15.75 20.74
CA THR A 190 20.51 16.13 21.99
C THR A 190 20.67 17.61 22.29
N THR A 191 19.83 18.15 23.17
CA THR A 191 19.91 19.55 23.60
C THR A 191 21.28 19.91 24.16
N ASN A 192 21.94 18.99 24.88
CA ASN A 192 23.27 19.23 25.44
C ASN A 192 24.35 19.23 24.35
N GLN A 193 24.26 18.33 23.37
CA GLN A 193 25.20 18.24 22.25
C GLN A 193 25.11 19.47 21.32
N LYS A 194 23.89 19.97 21.08
CA LYS A 194 23.65 21.14 20.20
C LYS A 194 24.37 22.41 20.67
N VAL A 195 24.66 22.54 21.97
CA VAL A 195 25.39 23.68 22.53
C VAL A 195 26.84 23.73 22.03
N PHE A 196 27.43 22.58 21.68
CA PHE A 196 28.81 22.48 21.23
C PHE A 196 28.99 22.66 19.71
N VAL A 197 27.90 22.72 18.93
CA VAL A 197 27.97 22.95 17.48
C VAL A 197 28.29 24.42 17.22
N SER A 198 29.48 24.70 16.68
CA SER A 198 30.00 26.06 16.52
C SER A 198 29.67 26.71 15.18
N LYS A 199 29.32 25.92 14.15
CA LYS A 199 29.15 26.40 12.76
C LYS A 199 27.70 26.51 12.28
N LEU A 200 26.72 26.43 13.17
CA LEU A 200 25.31 26.46 12.83
C LEU A 200 24.89 27.67 11.96
N GLY A 201 25.43 28.86 12.24
CA GLY A 201 25.12 30.07 11.45
C GLY A 201 25.59 30.01 10.00
N LEU A 202 26.66 29.25 9.71
CA LEU A 202 27.12 29.02 8.34
C LEU A 202 26.10 28.14 7.59
N LEU A 203 25.61 27.08 8.23
CA LEU A 203 24.58 26.21 7.66
C LEU A 203 23.29 26.99 7.36
N GLU A 204 22.83 27.84 8.28
CA GLU A 204 21.65 28.68 8.06
C GLU A 204 21.82 29.62 6.86
N THR A 205 23.00 30.21 6.71
CA THR A 205 23.32 31.06 5.54
C THR A 205 23.25 30.26 4.24
N LYS A 206 23.79 29.03 4.21
CA LYS A 206 23.73 28.14 3.03
C LYS A 206 22.31 27.72 2.68
N GLU A 207 21.45 27.49 3.67
CA GLU A 207 20.04 27.20 3.43
C GLU A 207 19.28 28.39 2.82
N GLU A 208 19.60 29.62 3.23
CA GLU A 208 19.03 30.83 2.64
C GLU A 208 19.48 31.04 1.18
N GLU A 209 20.78 30.85 0.91
CA GLU A 209 21.33 30.88 -0.46
C GLU A 209 20.67 29.83 -1.36
N LEU A 210 20.46 28.60 -0.85
CA LEU A 210 19.82 27.51 -1.59
C LEU A 210 18.37 27.86 -1.92
N LEU A 211 17.66 28.48 -0.98
CA LEU A 211 16.29 28.94 -1.18
C LEU A 211 16.19 30.00 -2.29
N VAL A 212 17.19 30.88 -2.44
CA VAL A 212 17.23 31.86 -3.53
C VAL A 212 17.38 31.16 -4.88
N LEU A 213 18.28 30.18 -4.97
CA LEU A 213 18.47 29.37 -6.17
C LEU A 213 17.21 28.56 -6.53
N GLU A 214 16.56 27.96 -5.54
CA GLU A 214 15.28 27.26 -5.72
C GLU A 214 14.15 28.21 -6.19
N LYS A 215 14.22 29.52 -5.91
CA LYS A 215 13.22 30.50 -6.40
C LYS A 215 13.52 31.06 -7.79
N ALA A 216 14.77 31.01 -8.25
CA ALA A 216 15.19 31.63 -9.51
C ALA A 216 14.49 31.02 -10.73
N GLY A 217 14.36 29.69 -10.77
CA GLY A 217 13.66 28.99 -11.86
C GLY A 217 12.18 29.35 -11.95
N ALA A 218 11.49 29.44 -10.80
CA ALA A 218 10.09 29.84 -10.74
C ALA A 218 9.85 31.28 -11.23
N LYS A 219 10.75 32.20 -10.86
CA LYS A 219 10.70 33.60 -11.32
C LYS A 219 10.88 33.73 -12.83
N ALA A 220 11.75 32.91 -13.43
CA ALA A 220 11.94 32.89 -14.88
C ALA A 220 10.64 32.47 -15.60
N VAL A 221 9.93 31.48 -15.06
CA VAL A 221 8.62 31.06 -15.58
C VAL A 221 7.58 32.18 -15.45
N ASP A 222 7.46 32.82 -14.28
CA ASP A 222 6.52 33.95 -14.10
C ASP A 222 6.80 35.09 -15.10
N THR A 223 8.06 35.33 -15.44
CA THR A 223 8.46 36.34 -16.45
C THR A 223 8.02 35.96 -17.86
N LEU A 224 8.12 34.68 -18.23
CA LEU A 224 7.63 34.19 -19.52
C LEU A 224 6.11 34.32 -19.61
N ILE A 225 5.40 34.02 -18.52
CA ILE A 225 3.93 34.14 -18.46
C ILE A 225 3.50 35.61 -18.57
N GLU A 226 4.23 36.54 -17.95
CA GLU A 226 3.98 37.99 -18.08
C GLU A 226 4.12 38.54 -19.49
N ALA A 227 4.99 37.92 -20.30
CA ALA A 227 5.23 38.35 -21.67
C ALA A 227 4.15 37.89 -22.65
N LEU A 228 3.26 36.98 -22.24
CA LEU A 228 2.19 36.45 -23.09
C LEU A 228 1.16 37.55 -23.44
N PRO A 229 0.59 37.53 -24.65
CA PRO A 229 -0.35 38.55 -25.10
C PRO A 229 -1.68 38.52 -24.33
N VAL A 230 -2.28 39.70 -24.19
CA VAL A 230 -3.55 39.89 -23.45
C VAL A 230 -4.72 39.19 -24.13
N ASN A 231 -4.73 39.13 -25.46
CA ASN A 231 -5.70 38.37 -26.26
C ASN A 231 -4.94 37.29 -27.01
N VAL A 232 -5.34 36.04 -26.86
CA VAL A 232 -4.63 34.92 -27.50
C VAL A 232 -5.09 34.77 -28.93
N THR A 233 -4.14 34.45 -29.80
CA THR A 233 -4.36 34.03 -31.18
C THR A 233 -3.63 32.72 -31.43
N ILE A 234 -3.97 32.01 -32.51
CA ILE A 234 -3.30 30.75 -32.88
C ILE A 234 -1.78 30.95 -33.10
N GLN A 235 -1.33 32.16 -33.43
CA GLN A 235 0.09 32.47 -33.64
C GLN A 235 0.89 32.53 -32.33
N ASP A 236 0.23 32.58 -31.18
CA ASP A 236 0.90 32.69 -29.87
C ASP A 236 1.29 31.32 -29.28
N LYS A 237 0.98 30.23 -30.01
CA LYS A 237 1.23 28.84 -29.60
C LYS A 237 2.66 28.60 -29.11
N GLU A 238 3.65 29.02 -29.88
CA GLU A 238 5.06 28.78 -29.57
C GLU A 238 5.48 29.47 -28.26
N GLN A 239 4.96 30.66 -27.98
CA GLN A 239 5.27 31.42 -26.76
C GLN A 239 4.61 30.79 -25.52
N ILE A 240 3.36 30.34 -25.65
CA ILE A 240 2.62 29.66 -24.59
C ILE A 240 3.29 28.31 -24.27
N GLU A 241 3.65 27.53 -25.29
CA GLU A 241 4.38 26.27 -25.13
C GLU A 241 5.76 26.48 -24.48
N ALA A 242 6.48 27.55 -24.84
CA ALA A 242 7.75 27.88 -24.21
C ALA A 242 7.59 28.14 -22.70
N ALA A 243 6.56 28.87 -22.28
CA ALA A 243 6.26 29.11 -20.87
C ALA A 243 5.90 27.80 -20.13
N ARG A 244 5.08 26.93 -20.74
CA ARG A 244 4.71 25.62 -20.19
C ARG A 244 5.91 24.68 -20.08
N ASN A 245 6.77 24.64 -21.09
CA ASN A 245 7.99 23.83 -21.08
C ASN A 245 8.94 24.28 -19.97
N ALA A 246 9.15 25.60 -19.82
CA ALA A 246 9.95 26.15 -18.73
C ALA A 246 9.37 25.81 -17.34
N TYR A 247 8.04 25.79 -17.19
CA TYR A 247 7.38 25.31 -15.97
C TYR A 247 7.57 23.80 -15.74
N SER A 248 7.46 23.00 -16.79
CA SER A 248 7.45 21.53 -16.70
C SER A 248 8.75 20.96 -16.14
N VAL A 249 9.89 21.58 -16.48
CA VAL A 249 11.24 21.17 -16.08
C VAL A 249 11.62 21.58 -14.65
N LEU A 250 10.77 22.39 -13.98
CA LEU A 250 10.98 22.72 -12.57
C LEU A 250 10.75 21.51 -11.66
N THR A 251 11.53 21.42 -10.59
CA THR A 251 11.31 20.46 -9.51
C THR A 251 10.00 20.75 -8.76
N ILE A 252 9.48 19.77 -8.02
CA ILE A 252 8.22 19.90 -7.25
C ILE A 252 8.24 21.13 -6.34
N LYS A 253 9.34 21.35 -5.60
CA LYS A 253 9.49 22.49 -4.70
C LYS A 253 9.54 23.82 -5.46
N GLN A 254 10.28 23.88 -6.57
CA GLN A 254 10.35 25.08 -7.42
C GLN A 254 8.97 25.45 -7.99
N LYS A 255 8.16 24.48 -8.41
CA LYS A 255 6.80 24.70 -8.91
C LYS A 255 5.90 25.40 -7.87
N THR A 256 6.11 25.17 -6.57
CA THR A 256 5.35 25.87 -5.51
C THR A 256 5.61 27.37 -5.43
N PHE A 257 6.71 27.85 -6.02
CA PHE A 257 7.06 29.27 -6.04
C PHE A 257 6.56 30.01 -7.29
N VAL A 258 5.97 29.32 -8.26
CA VAL A 258 5.40 29.93 -9.48
C VAL A 258 4.06 30.56 -9.12
N THR A 259 3.95 31.88 -9.30
CA THR A 259 2.77 32.63 -8.84
C THR A 259 1.73 32.88 -9.93
N LYS A 260 2.09 32.71 -11.21
CA LYS A 260 1.24 33.05 -12.37
C LYS A 260 0.72 31.86 -13.16
N LEU A 261 0.83 30.66 -12.61
CA LEU A 261 0.41 29.42 -13.29
C LEU A 261 -1.04 29.49 -13.80
N SER A 262 -1.97 30.02 -12.99
CA SER A 262 -3.38 30.14 -13.38
C SER A 262 -3.60 31.05 -14.60
N VAL A 263 -2.70 32.01 -14.83
CA VAL A 263 -2.74 32.87 -16.02
C VAL A 263 -2.32 32.08 -17.25
N LEU A 264 -1.26 31.27 -17.14
CA LEU A 264 -0.82 30.39 -18.22
C LEU A 264 -1.92 29.38 -18.61
N GLU A 265 -2.53 28.75 -17.60
CA GLU A 265 -3.63 27.78 -17.81
C GLU A 265 -4.84 28.43 -18.51
N ALA A 266 -5.20 29.66 -18.13
CA ALA A 266 -6.27 30.39 -18.80
C ALA A 266 -5.92 30.69 -20.28
N LYS A 267 -4.65 31.01 -20.56
CA LYS A 267 -4.17 31.30 -21.92
C LYS A 267 -4.10 30.06 -22.81
N GLU A 268 -3.72 28.92 -22.24
CA GLU A 268 -3.75 27.62 -22.92
C GLU A 268 -5.18 27.20 -23.27
N ALA A 269 -6.12 27.40 -22.35
CA ALA A 269 -7.53 27.14 -22.60
C ALA A 269 -8.09 28.02 -23.76
N GLU A 270 -7.74 29.31 -23.78
CA GLU A 270 -8.11 30.24 -24.85
C GLU A 270 -7.52 29.80 -26.21
N LEU A 271 -6.24 29.39 -26.24
CA LEU A 271 -5.59 28.88 -27.45
C LEU A 271 -6.25 27.59 -27.97
N ASN A 272 -6.59 26.67 -27.06
CA ASN A 272 -7.20 25.40 -27.41
C ASN A 272 -8.58 25.60 -28.05
N SER A 273 -9.43 26.46 -27.47
CA SER A 273 -10.76 26.79 -28.05
C SER A 273 -10.63 27.37 -29.47
N LEU A 274 -9.65 28.23 -29.73
CA LEU A 274 -9.39 28.75 -31.09
C LEU A 274 -8.93 27.66 -32.07
N GLY A 275 -8.16 26.69 -31.60
CA GLY A 275 -7.76 25.52 -32.40
C GLY A 275 -8.96 24.66 -32.80
N GLU A 276 -9.82 24.35 -31.83
CA GLU A 276 -11.05 23.57 -32.05
C GLU A 276 -12.00 24.26 -33.03
N ILE A 277 -12.17 25.59 -32.91
CA ILE A 277 -12.96 26.39 -33.87
C ILE A 277 -12.37 26.31 -35.28
N SER A 278 -11.05 26.39 -35.42
CA SER A 278 -10.40 26.32 -36.73
C SER A 278 -10.57 24.94 -37.39
N GLU A 279 -10.48 23.85 -36.63
CA GLU A 279 -10.75 22.50 -37.14
C GLU A 279 -12.22 22.33 -37.55
N LEU A 280 -13.14 22.86 -36.73
CA LEU A 280 -14.57 22.84 -37.01
C LEU A 280 -14.92 23.59 -38.30
N GLU A 281 -14.29 24.75 -38.56
CA GLU A 281 -14.45 25.48 -39.82
C GLU A 281 -14.01 24.65 -41.03
N ILE A 282 -12.95 23.85 -40.91
CA ILE A 282 -12.51 22.93 -41.96
C ILE A 282 -13.56 21.84 -42.20
N LYS A 283 -14.09 21.22 -41.13
CA LYS A 283 -15.16 20.21 -41.23
C LYS A 283 -16.39 20.79 -41.92
N ILE A 284 -16.87 21.97 -41.50
CA ILE A 284 -18.00 22.68 -42.15
C ILE A 284 -17.65 23.00 -43.62
N GLY A 285 -16.42 23.41 -43.89
CA GLY A 285 -15.90 23.67 -45.24
C GLY A 285 -16.00 22.46 -46.17
N SER A 286 -15.88 21.25 -45.63
CA SER A 286 -15.95 20.00 -46.40
C SER A 286 -17.35 19.46 -46.67
N LEU A 287 -18.40 19.99 -46.01
CA LEU A 287 -19.79 19.57 -46.25
C LEU A 287 -20.18 19.72 -47.74
N PRO A 288 -20.87 18.73 -48.33
CA PRO A 288 -21.31 18.80 -49.73
C PRO A 288 -22.40 19.86 -49.92
N GLY A 289 -22.51 20.39 -51.14
CA GLY A 289 -23.54 21.41 -51.46
C GLY A 289 -24.97 20.87 -51.55
N ASN A 290 -25.12 19.57 -51.77
CA ASN A 290 -26.40 18.86 -51.79
C ASN A 290 -26.30 17.69 -50.80
N ILE A 291 -27.04 17.77 -49.70
CA ILE A 291 -26.98 16.79 -48.63
C ILE A 291 -27.80 15.55 -48.99
N THR A 292 -27.32 14.38 -48.56
CA THR A 292 -28.01 13.09 -48.65
C THR A 292 -28.02 12.40 -47.27
N LEU A 293 -28.80 11.32 -47.11
CA LEU A 293 -28.81 10.55 -45.86
C LEU A 293 -27.46 9.88 -45.55
N ASN A 294 -26.59 9.67 -46.55
CA ASN A 294 -25.25 9.12 -46.33
C ASN A 294 -24.30 10.13 -45.64
N ASP A 295 -24.65 11.41 -45.63
CA ASP A 295 -23.86 12.47 -44.99
C ASP A 295 -24.21 12.66 -43.50
N GLU A 296 -25.13 11.84 -42.95
CA GLU A 296 -25.65 11.92 -41.58
C GLU A 296 -24.53 11.98 -40.53
N ALA A 297 -23.57 11.07 -40.61
CA ALA A 297 -22.47 10.99 -39.64
C ALA A 297 -21.66 12.31 -39.59
N MET A 298 -21.33 12.88 -40.75
CA MET A 298 -20.55 14.11 -40.84
C MET A 298 -21.33 15.31 -40.27
N ILE A 299 -22.63 15.40 -40.55
CA ILE A 299 -23.48 16.49 -40.07
C ILE A 299 -23.69 16.41 -38.56
N LEU A 300 -23.93 15.21 -38.03
CA LEU A 300 -24.11 15.00 -36.60
C LEU A 300 -22.82 15.23 -35.82
N GLU A 301 -21.66 14.84 -36.35
CA GLU A 301 -20.36 15.17 -35.76
C GLU A 301 -20.16 16.68 -35.63
N ILE A 302 -20.38 17.42 -36.72
CA ILE A 302 -20.29 18.89 -36.72
C ILE A 302 -21.29 19.52 -35.75
N LYS A 303 -22.52 18.99 -35.67
CA LYS A 303 -23.52 19.44 -34.70
C LYS A 303 -23.04 19.27 -33.26
N MET A 304 -22.49 18.11 -32.93
CA MET A 304 -21.98 17.83 -31.58
C MET A 304 -20.84 18.78 -31.21
N ASP A 305 -19.94 19.06 -32.13
CA ASP A 305 -18.85 20.02 -31.91
C ASP A 305 -19.39 21.45 -31.74
N ILE A 306 -20.39 21.85 -32.53
CA ILE A 306 -21.07 23.15 -32.37
C ILE A 306 -21.80 23.24 -31.02
N ASP A 307 -22.46 22.19 -30.54
CA ASP A 307 -23.25 22.23 -29.31
C ASP A 307 -22.41 22.42 -28.05
N LYS A 308 -21.12 22.06 -28.09
CA LYS A 308 -20.16 22.30 -27.00
C LYS A 308 -19.77 23.78 -26.85
N LEU A 309 -19.92 24.56 -27.92
CA LEU A 309 -19.48 25.95 -27.96
C LEU A 309 -20.50 26.87 -27.28
N THR A 310 -19.99 27.89 -26.60
CA THR A 310 -20.77 29.01 -26.07
C THR A 310 -21.40 29.83 -27.20
N VAL A 311 -22.36 30.69 -26.84
CA VAL A 311 -22.99 31.59 -27.81
C VAL A 311 -21.96 32.53 -28.43
N GLU A 312 -21.01 33.02 -27.64
CA GLU A 312 -19.92 33.87 -28.08
C GLU A 312 -18.97 33.15 -29.04
N GLU A 313 -18.55 31.92 -28.72
CA GLU A 313 -17.66 31.12 -29.58
C GLU A 313 -18.30 30.76 -30.93
N LYS A 314 -19.61 30.46 -30.95
CA LYS A 314 -20.35 30.21 -32.19
C LYS A 314 -20.30 31.38 -33.16
N THR A 315 -20.18 32.62 -32.66
CA THR A 315 -20.06 33.81 -33.52
C THR A 315 -18.71 33.92 -34.23
N LEU A 316 -17.69 33.18 -33.77
CA LEU A 316 -16.35 33.18 -34.36
C LEU A 316 -16.25 32.26 -35.59
N ILE A 317 -17.21 31.35 -35.79
CA ILE A 317 -17.24 30.42 -36.92
C ILE A 317 -17.69 31.18 -38.19
N SER A 318 -16.73 31.48 -39.07
CA SER A 318 -16.97 32.31 -40.26
C SER A 318 -17.94 31.68 -41.27
N ASN A 319 -17.98 30.35 -41.35
CA ASN A 319 -18.80 29.60 -42.30
C ASN A 319 -20.04 28.92 -41.66
N PHE A 320 -20.46 29.36 -40.48
CA PHE A 320 -21.58 28.77 -39.71
C PHE A 320 -22.89 28.65 -40.50
N GLN A 321 -23.18 29.61 -41.40
CA GLN A 321 -24.39 29.57 -42.24
C GLN A 321 -24.43 28.37 -43.18
N LYS A 322 -23.27 27.89 -43.65
CA LYS A 322 -23.18 26.68 -44.48
C LYS A 322 -23.66 25.46 -43.70
N TYR A 323 -23.23 25.32 -42.44
CA TYR A 323 -23.70 24.25 -41.56
C TYR A 323 -25.22 24.29 -41.38
N LEU A 324 -25.80 25.44 -41.02
CA LEU A 324 -27.25 25.57 -40.82
C LEU A 324 -28.04 25.12 -42.06
N SER A 325 -27.64 25.60 -43.24
CA SER A 325 -28.30 25.22 -44.50
C SER A 325 -28.21 23.71 -44.78
N SER A 326 -27.09 23.07 -44.44
CA SER A 326 -26.86 21.63 -44.62
C SER A 326 -27.68 20.82 -43.62
N PHE A 327 -27.72 21.25 -42.36
CA PHE A 327 -28.47 20.60 -41.30
C PHE A 327 -29.99 20.60 -41.58
N TYR A 328 -30.54 21.70 -42.10
CA TYR A 328 -31.97 21.75 -42.46
C TYR A 328 -32.31 20.84 -43.66
N GLN A 329 -31.42 20.69 -44.64
CA GLN A 329 -31.61 19.69 -45.71
C GLN A 329 -31.63 18.27 -45.15
N TYR A 330 -30.72 17.97 -44.22
CA TYR A 330 -30.69 16.68 -43.53
C TYR A 330 -31.98 16.42 -42.74
N GLN A 331 -32.48 17.40 -41.97
CA GLN A 331 -33.75 17.29 -41.24
C GLN A 331 -34.90 16.91 -42.18
N GLU A 332 -35.03 17.63 -43.30
CA GLU A 332 -36.08 17.35 -44.29
C GLU A 332 -35.99 15.93 -44.86
N LEU A 333 -34.79 15.45 -45.19
CA LEU A 333 -34.58 14.09 -45.68
C LEU A 333 -34.97 13.03 -44.64
N LYS A 334 -34.59 13.24 -43.38
CA LYS A 334 -34.83 12.27 -42.31
C LYS A 334 -36.30 12.18 -41.92
N ILE A 335 -37.00 13.31 -41.90
CA ILE A 335 -38.46 13.33 -41.70
C ILE A 335 -39.18 12.62 -42.86
N ASN A 336 -38.74 12.84 -44.10
CA ASN A 336 -39.32 12.16 -45.26
C ASN A 336 -39.11 10.63 -45.21
N GLU A 337 -37.91 10.18 -44.83
CA GLU A 337 -37.61 8.76 -44.61
C GLU A 337 -38.53 8.17 -43.53
N TYR A 338 -38.73 8.88 -42.41
CA TYR A 338 -39.63 8.46 -41.34
C TYR A 338 -41.09 8.35 -41.77
N ILE A 339 -41.59 9.33 -42.54
CA ILE A 339 -42.97 9.31 -43.06
C ILE A 339 -43.19 8.07 -43.95
N GLU A 340 -42.25 7.78 -44.85
CA GLU A 340 -42.31 6.60 -45.72
C GLU A 340 -42.28 5.29 -44.93
N GLN A 341 -41.48 5.21 -43.87
CA GLN A 341 -41.39 4.01 -43.02
C GLN A 341 -42.57 3.86 -42.06
N SER A 342 -43.22 4.96 -41.67
CA SER A 342 -44.31 4.93 -40.69
C SER A 342 -45.60 4.42 -41.31
N ILE A 343 -45.88 4.78 -42.57
CA ILE A 343 -47.12 4.42 -43.27
C ILE A 343 -46.99 3.02 -43.87
N PRO A 344 -47.82 2.04 -43.46
CA PRO A 344 -47.72 0.70 -43.99
C PRO A 344 -48.15 0.67 -45.45
N LYS A 345 -47.54 -0.23 -46.23
CA LYS A 345 -47.93 -0.49 -47.63
C LYS A 345 -49.35 -1.03 -47.76
N TYR A 346 -49.78 -1.83 -46.77
CA TYR A 346 -51.10 -2.42 -46.68
C TYR A 346 -51.73 -2.12 -45.33
N PHE A 347 -52.90 -1.48 -45.31
CA PHE A 347 -53.73 -1.38 -44.12
C PHE A 347 -54.55 -2.67 -43.95
N ILE A 348 -54.36 -3.34 -42.81
CA ILE A 348 -55.02 -4.62 -42.45
C ILE A 348 -55.75 -4.60 -41.11
N ASP A 349 -55.53 -3.55 -40.31
CA ASP A 349 -56.09 -3.36 -38.98
C ASP A 349 -56.05 -1.87 -38.62
N GLU A 350 -56.64 -1.50 -37.48
CA GLU A 350 -56.58 -0.14 -36.90
C GLU A 350 -55.17 0.45 -36.95
N TYR A 351 -55.06 1.72 -37.36
CA TYR A 351 -53.78 2.39 -37.55
C TYR A 351 -53.87 3.86 -37.13
N SER A 352 -53.03 4.25 -36.16
CA SER A 352 -52.89 5.64 -35.73
C SER A 352 -51.69 6.28 -36.40
N PHE A 353 -51.92 7.40 -37.10
CA PHE A 353 -50.84 8.22 -37.64
C PHE A 353 -50.03 8.86 -36.50
N PRO A 354 -48.69 8.96 -36.63
CA PRO A 354 -47.88 9.69 -35.66
C PRO A 354 -48.21 11.19 -35.72
N SER A 355 -48.21 11.90 -34.59
CA SER A 355 -48.47 13.34 -34.55
C SER A 355 -47.21 14.20 -34.70
N GLU A 356 -46.03 13.60 -34.53
CA GLU A 356 -44.72 14.25 -34.61
C GLU A 356 -43.63 13.27 -35.05
N ASP A 357 -42.52 13.80 -35.55
CA ASP A 357 -41.32 13.01 -35.83
C ASP A 357 -40.50 12.79 -34.54
N PRO A 358 -39.90 11.60 -34.35
CA PRO A 358 -39.18 11.28 -33.12
C PRO A 358 -37.77 11.86 -33.07
N PHE A 359 -37.25 12.45 -34.16
CA PHE A 359 -35.86 12.91 -34.26
C PHE A 359 -35.74 14.40 -33.89
N PHE A 360 -36.70 15.22 -34.32
CA PHE A 360 -36.68 16.67 -34.17
C PHE A 360 -37.92 17.24 -33.45
N GLY A 361 -38.93 16.41 -33.18
CA GLY A 361 -40.17 16.84 -32.51
C GLY A 361 -41.04 17.75 -33.39
N ILE A 362 -40.90 17.66 -34.71
CA ILE A 362 -41.68 18.45 -35.67
C ILE A 362 -43.05 17.82 -35.83
N SER A 363 -44.10 18.64 -35.68
CA SER A 363 -45.49 18.20 -35.83
C SER A 363 -45.81 17.77 -37.26
N LEU A 364 -46.50 16.64 -37.39
CA LEU A 364 -46.90 16.04 -38.66
C LEU A 364 -48.42 16.06 -38.80
N ASN A 365 -48.93 16.63 -39.90
CA ASN A 365 -50.36 16.74 -40.17
C ASN A 365 -50.76 15.90 -41.37
N PHE A 366 -51.64 14.91 -41.17
CA PHE A 366 -52.02 13.92 -42.18
C PHE A 366 -53.36 14.26 -42.83
N THR A 367 -53.48 14.00 -44.13
CA THR A 367 -54.74 14.06 -44.89
C THR A 367 -54.83 12.85 -45.79
N VAL A 368 -55.99 12.17 -45.79
CA VAL A 368 -56.22 10.93 -46.53
C VAL A 368 -57.24 11.17 -47.65
N SER A 369 -57.01 10.62 -48.85
CA SER A 369 -57.89 10.82 -50.01
C SER A 369 -59.24 10.08 -49.92
N ARG A 370 -59.31 8.99 -49.14
CA ARG A 370 -60.48 8.12 -48.95
C ARG A 370 -60.81 7.95 -47.46
N THR A 371 -61.40 9.00 -46.87
CA THR A 371 -61.80 9.00 -45.46
C THR A 371 -62.94 8.01 -45.14
N ASP A 372 -63.64 7.52 -46.16
CA ASP A 372 -64.60 6.41 -46.04
C ASP A 372 -63.93 5.05 -45.76
N LEU A 373 -62.65 4.90 -46.11
CA LEU A 373 -61.88 3.67 -45.88
C LEU A 373 -60.92 3.79 -44.69
N LEU A 374 -60.40 4.99 -44.42
CA LEU A 374 -59.42 5.26 -43.38
C LEU A 374 -59.71 6.60 -42.71
N SER A 375 -60.22 6.56 -41.47
CA SER A 375 -60.52 7.76 -40.66
C SER A 375 -60.44 7.44 -39.17
N ASP A 376 -59.96 8.40 -38.37
CA ASP A 376 -59.97 8.34 -36.89
C ASP A 376 -59.33 7.08 -36.29
N GLY A 377 -58.29 6.54 -36.95
CA GLY A 377 -57.62 5.32 -36.53
C GLY A 377 -58.25 4.03 -37.03
N TRP A 378 -59.43 4.10 -37.64
CA TRP A 378 -60.19 2.94 -38.14
C TRP A 378 -59.91 2.65 -39.61
N VAL A 379 -59.82 1.37 -39.94
CA VAL A 379 -59.70 0.86 -41.31
C VAL A 379 -60.96 0.07 -41.66
N TRP A 380 -61.61 0.45 -42.76
CA TRP A 380 -62.83 -0.19 -43.26
C TRP A 380 -62.52 -1.00 -44.51
N HIS A 381 -62.56 -2.33 -44.37
CA HIS A 381 -62.28 -3.26 -45.47
C HIS A 381 -63.49 -3.45 -46.39
N GLN A 382 -63.24 -3.65 -47.69
CA GLN A 382 -64.26 -3.93 -48.71
C GLN A 382 -63.97 -5.25 -49.45
N GLU A 383 -64.84 -5.65 -50.38
CA GLU A 383 -64.64 -6.85 -51.21
C GLU A 383 -63.43 -6.72 -52.15
N ASN A 384 -63.18 -5.52 -52.66
CA ASN A 384 -62.03 -5.21 -53.51
C ASN A 384 -60.99 -4.42 -52.72
N GLU A 385 -59.74 -4.49 -53.16
CA GLU A 385 -58.69 -3.62 -52.62
C GLU A 385 -58.75 -2.23 -53.25
N GLU A 386 -58.43 -1.22 -52.45
CA GLU A 386 -58.56 0.18 -52.85
C GLU A 386 -57.28 0.93 -52.50
N GLN A 387 -56.79 1.75 -53.44
CA GLN A 387 -55.63 2.61 -53.22
C GLN A 387 -56.04 3.88 -52.46
N VAL A 388 -55.24 4.26 -51.46
CA VAL A 388 -55.40 5.48 -50.68
C VAL A 388 -54.14 6.33 -50.79
N GLU A 389 -54.33 7.65 -50.93
CA GLU A 389 -53.25 8.64 -51.01
C GLU A 389 -53.21 9.43 -49.71
N ILE A 390 -52.04 9.51 -49.09
CA ILE A 390 -51.81 10.17 -47.81
C ILE A 390 -50.86 11.34 -48.05
N VAL A 391 -51.29 12.55 -47.67
CA VAL A 391 -50.48 13.77 -47.72
C VAL A 391 -50.12 14.17 -46.30
N VAL A 392 -48.83 14.33 -46.03
CA VAL A 392 -48.28 14.72 -44.73
C VAL A 392 -47.67 16.11 -44.86
N LYS A 393 -48.06 17.05 -43.99
CA LYS A 393 -47.55 18.42 -43.95
C LYS A 393 -46.77 18.68 -42.66
N TYR A 394 -45.62 19.33 -42.79
CA TYR A 394 -44.69 19.62 -41.68
C TYR A 394 -43.87 20.88 -41.96
N GLU A 395 -43.17 21.41 -40.95
CA GLU A 395 -42.38 22.65 -41.06
C GLU A 395 -40.90 22.42 -40.73
N VAL A 396 -39.99 22.87 -41.59
CA VAL A 396 -38.53 22.85 -41.36
C VAL A 396 -37.99 24.24 -41.65
N ASN A 397 -37.29 24.85 -40.69
CA ASN A 397 -36.73 26.21 -40.81
C ASN A 397 -37.78 27.23 -41.30
N GLU A 398 -38.94 27.28 -40.63
CA GLU A 398 -40.09 28.15 -40.96
C GLU A 398 -40.68 27.96 -42.37
N ALA A 399 -40.23 26.94 -43.12
CA ALA A 399 -40.73 26.61 -44.44
C ALA A 399 -41.67 25.41 -44.37
N GLN A 400 -42.88 25.56 -44.92
CA GLN A 400 -43.88 24.51 -45.03
C GLN A 400 -43.48 23.49 -46.10
N LYS A 401 -43.52 22.21 -45.73
CA LYS A 401 -43.16 21.05 -46.56
C LYS A 401 -44.33 20.07 -46.63
N GLU A 402 -44.36 19.29 -47.70
CA GLU A 402 -45.34 18.22 -47.87
C GLU A 402 -44.73 16.97 -48.50
N LYS A 403 -45.22 15.80 -48.06
CA LYS A 403 -44.84 14.49 -48.59
C LYS A 403 -46.09 13.68 -48.90
N GLN A 404 -46.13 13.07 -50.08
CA GLN A 404 -47.21 12.18 -50.50
C GLN A 404 -46.76 10.73 -50.46
N VAL A 405 -47.61 9.85 -49.95
CA VAL A 405 -47.39 8.39 -49.86
C VAL A 405 -48.66 7.65 -50.34
N SER A 406 -48.48 6.69 -51.24
CA SER A 406 -49.55 5.80 -51.72
C SER A 406 -49.57 4.50 -50.91
N SER A 407 -50.75 4.06 -50.47
CA SER A 407 -50.95 2.80 -49.74
C SER A 407 -52.23 2.09 -50.20
N ILE A 408 -52.46 0.87 -49.72
CA ILE A 408 -53.60 0.02 -50.13
C ILE A 408 -54.38 -0.42 -48.90
N VAL A 409 -55.70 -0.21 -48.91
CA VAL A 409 -56.62 -0.89 -47.97
C VAL A 409 -56.95 -2.26 -48.57
N LEU A 410 -56.47 -3.32 -47.91
CA LEU A 410 -56.67 -4.68 -48.41
C LEU A 410 -58.15 -5.09 -48.33
N SER A 411 -58.58 -5.90 -49.27
CA SER A 411 -59.91 -6.52 -49.20
C SER A 411 -60.04 -7.42 -47.97
N GLU A 412 -61.25 -7.51 -47.43
CA GLU A 412 -61.58 -8.14 -46.15
C GLU A 412 -60.91 -9.51 -45.91
N LYS A 413 -61.10 -10.47 -46.82
CA LYS A 413 -60.60 -11.85 -46.66
C LYS A 413 -59.07 -11.94 -46.58
N TYR A 414 -58.37 -11.08 -47.33
CA TYR A 414 -56.90 -11.04 -47.35
C TYR A 414 -56.35 -10.28 -46.13
N ALA A 415 -57.03 -9.19 -45.71
CA ALA A 415 -56.67 -8.44 -44.51
C ALA A 415 -56.75 -9.30 -43.25
N TYR A 416 -57.89 -9.95 -42.99
CA TYR A 416 -58.06 -10.79 -41.80
C TYR A 416 -57.18 -12.04 -41.80
N SER A 417 -56.92 -12.65 -42.97
CA SER A 417 -55.97 -13.76 -43.06
C SER A 417 -54.53 -13.33 -42.71
N ALA A 418 -54.12 -12.15 -43.18
CA ALA A 418 -52.82 -11.57 -42.85
C ALA A 418 -52.73 -11.16 -41.37
N LEU A 419 -53.82 -10.62 -40.80
CA LEU A 419 -53.92 -10.22 -39.41
C LEU A 419 -53.81 -11.43 -38.46
N ASP A 420 -54.53 -12.51 -38.74
CA ASP A 420 -54.41 -13.78 -38.01
C ASP A 420 -52.96 -14.30 -38.00
N PHE A 421 -52.25 -14.16 -39.13
CA PHE A 421 -50.87 -14.57 -39.22
C PHE A 421 -49.94 -13.66 -38.40
N ILE A 422 -50.02 -12.34 -38.53
CA ILE A 422 -49.04 -11.44 -37.88
C ILE A 422 -49.30 -11.27 -36.38
N SER A 423 -50.56 -11.38 -35.94
CA SER A 423 -50.96 -11.23 -34.52
C SER A 423 -50.40 -12.31 -33.60
N GLN A 424 -49.91 -13.43 -34.15
CA GLN A 424 -49.24 -14.46 -33.37
C GLN A 424 -47.90 -13.99 -32.77
N PHE A 425 -47.28 -12.96 -33.34
CA PHE A 425 -46.01 -12.43 -32.88
C PHE A 425 -46.24 -11.30 -31.87
N LYS A 426 -45.79 -11.49 -30.63
CA LYS A 426 -45.75 -10.41 -29.64
C LYS A 426 -44.70 -9.38 -30.03
N GLN A 427 -45.13 -8.26 -30.61
CA GLN A 427 -44.25 -7.19 -31.07
C GLN A 427 -43.96 -6.15 -29.96
N PRO A 428 -42.74 -5.57 -29.90
CA PRO A 428 -41.57 -5.93 -30.70
C PRO A 428 -41.01 -7.30 -30.28
N LEU A 429 -40.61 -8.08 -31.28
CA LEU A 429 -40.14 -9.45 -31.12
C LEU A 429 -38.78 -9.48 -30.42
N ALA A 430 -38.70 -10.13 -29.26
CA ALA A 430 -37.46 -10.22 -28.47
C ALA A 430 -36.95 -11.65 -28.26
N ARG A 431 -37.59 -12.66 -28.85
CA ARG A 431 -37.22 -14.08 -28.71
C ARG A 431 -37.62 -14.90 -29.95
N SER A 432 -36.97 -16.04 -30.12
CA SER A 432 -37.32 -17.06 -31.12
C SER A 432 -38.67 -17.72 -30.83
N TYR A 433 -39.28 -18.31 -31.87
CA TYR A 433 -40.52 -19.08 -31.82
C TYR A 433 -40.23 -20.50 -32.29
N GLU A 434 -40.62 -21.49 -31.49
CA GLU A 434 -40.41 -22.91 -31.81
C GLU A 434 -41.39 -23.42 -32.89
N SER A 435 -42.51 -22.72 -33.08
CA SER A 435 -43.52 -23.06 -34.08
C SER A 435 -44.29 -21.82 -34.53
N ILE A 436 -44.49 -21.67 -35.84
CA ILE A 436 -45.26 -20.58 -36.46
C ILE A 436 -46.54 -21.16 -37.07
N SER A 437 -47.68 -20.58 -36.72
CA SER A 437 -48.98 -20.92 -37.29
C SER A 437 -49.11 -20.39 -38.71
N LEU A 438 -49.47 -21.27 -39.64
CA LEU A 438 -49.70 -20.97 -41.07
C LEU A 438 -51.19 -21.14 -41.45
N LYS A 439 -52.09 -20.89 -40.49
CA LYS A 439 -53.55 -21.00 -40.69
C LYS A 439 -54.22 -19.70 -40.26
N SER A 440 -55.22 -19.27 -41.02
CA SER A 440 -56.15 -18.23 -40.58
C SER A 440 -57.23 -18.85 -39.69
N SER A 441 -57.54 -18.16 -38.60
CA SER A 441 -58.63 -18.51 -37.69
C SER A 441 -59.98 -18.01 -38.19
N THR A 442 -59.96 -16.88 -38.91
CA THR A 442 -61.13 -16.21 -39.48
C THR A 442 -61.57 -16.87 -40.79
N TYR A 443 -60.62 -17.27 -41.63
CA TYR A 443 -60.86 -17.92 -42.93
C TYR A 443 -60.09 -19.25 -43.01
N PRO A 444 -60.63 -20.35 -42.45
CA PRO A 444 -59.93 -21.64 -42.36
C PRO A 444 -59.53 -22.27 -43.70
N GLU A 445 -60.17 -21.87 -44.80
CA GLU A 445 -59.86 -22.28 -46.17
C GLU A 445 -58.65 -21.57 -46.78
N ALA A 446 -58.16 -20.49 -46.15
CA ALA A 446 -56.97 -19.77 -46.59
C ALA A 446 -55.71 -20.59 -46.33
N ILE A 447 -54.89 -20.76 -47.37
CA ILE A 447 -53.57 -21.37 -47.28
C ILE A 447 -52.54 -20.25 -47.12
N ILE A 448 -51.86 -20.22 -45.97
CA ILE A 448 -50.83 -19.21 -45.66
C ILE A 448 -49.44 -19.85 -45.77
N SER A 449 -48.50 -19.11 -46.37
CA SER A 449 -47.07 -19.36 -46.25
C SER A 449 -46.35 -18.02 -46.15
N PHE A 450 -45.10 -17.99 -45.69
CA PHE A 450 -44.35 -16.74 -45.61
C PHE A 450 -42.87 -16.96 -45.92
N ASP A 451 -42.21 -15.88 -46.31
CA ASP A 451 -40.76 -15.79 -46.43
C ASP A 451 -40.28 -14.50 -45.76
N SER A 452 -39.33 -14.60 -44.83
CA SER A 452 -38.68 -13.42 -44.27
C SER A 452 -37.71 -12.84 -45.30
N LEU A 453 -37.79 -11.53 -45.55
CA LEU A 453 -36.80 -10.84 -46.39
C LEU A 453 -35.49 -10.55 -45.63
N ASN A 454 -35.47 -10.78 -44.31
CA ASN A 454 -34.32 -10.57 -43.42
C ASN A 454 -34.01 -11.86 -42.65
N LYS A 455 -33.70 -12.96 -43.37
CA LYS A 455 -33.51 -14.31 -42.80
C LYS A 455 -32.41 -14.39 -41.75
N ASP A 456 -31.39 -13.56 -41.88
CA ASP A 456 -30.28 -13.49 -40.91
C ASP A 456 -30.72 -12.92 -39.56
N ILE A 457 -31.81 -12.16 -39.53
CA ILE A 457 -32.41 -11.58 -38.32
C ILE A 457 -33.54 -12.48 -37.82
N PHE A 458 -34.47 -12.86 -38.70
CA PHE A 458 -35.57 -13.75 -38.35
C PHE A 458 -35.78 -14.77 -39.48
N SER A 459 -35.52 -16.03 -39.16
CA SER A 459 -35.63 -17.16 -40.10
C SER A 459 -37.06 -17.65 -40.29
N ASN A 460 -37.29 -18.44 -41.34
CA ASN A 460 -38.60 -19.05 -41.60
C ASN A 460 -38.96 -20.14 -40.56
N GLU A 461 -37.96 -20.64 -39.83
CA GLU A 461 -38.10 -21.58 -38.72
C GLU A 461 -38.40 -20.88 -37.38
N GLY A 462 -38.41 -19.54 -37.34
CA GLY A 462 -38.71 -18.76 -36.15
C GLY A 462 -37.50 -18.46 -35.26
N VAL A 463 -36.27 -18.75 -35.70
CA VAL A 463 -35.03 -18.35 -35.00
C VAL A 463 -34.82 -16.85 -35.16
N LEU A 464 -34.64 -16.15 -34.04
CA LEU A 464 -34.35 -14.72 -33.96
C LEU A 464 -32.88 -14.46 -33.57
N ASN A 465 -32.17 -13.74 -34.43
CA ASN A 465 -30.89 -13.11 -34.13
C ASN A 465 -31.13 -11.62 -33.92
N ARG A 466 -31.14 -11.17 -32.66
CA ARG A 466 -31.52 -9.79 -32.34
C ARG A 466 -30.50 -8.81 -32.92
N PRO A 467 -30.95 -7.79 -33.66
CA PRO A 467 -30.10 -6.69 -34.13
C PRO A 467 -29.62 -5.84 -32.95
N THR A 468 -28.69 -4.94 -33.20
CA THR A 468 -28.19 -4.01 -32.18
C THR A 468 -29.24 -3.00 -31.76
N LYS A 469 -30.09 -2.51 -32.66
CA LYS A 469 -31.19 -1.58 -32.37
C LYS A 469 -32.53 -2.13 -32.83
N ASP A 470 -33.62 -1.56 -32.31
CA ASP A 470 -34.97 -1.90 -32.77
C ASP A 470 -35.06 -1.67 -34.28
N LEU A 471 -35.64 -2.64 -35.00
CA LEU A 471 -35.71 -2.63 -36.45
C LEU A 471 -37.04 -3.25 -36.90
N ALA A 472 -37.66 -2.70 -37.93
CA ALA A 472 -38.74 -3.38 -38.64
C ALA A 472 -38.15 -4.23 -39.78
N ILE A 473 -38.57 -5.48 -39.86
CA ILE A 473 -38.26 -6.37 -40.99
C ILE A 473 -39.53 -6.68 -41.75
N THR A 474 -39.40 -6.97 -43.05
CA THR A 474 -40.57 -7.29 -43.87
C THR A 474 -40.71 -8.80 -44.07
N LEU A 475 -41.90 -9.31 -43.81
CA LEU A 475 -42.32 -10.66 -44.14
C LEU A 475 -43.15 -10.63 -45.41
N LYS A 476 -42.79 -11.48 -46.37
CA LYS A 476 -43.59 -11.71 -47.57
C LYS A 476 -44.55 -12.86 -47.33
N VAL A 477 -45.79 -12.55 -46.99
CA VAL A 477 -46.86 -13.50 -46.68
C VAL A 477 -47.66 -13.82 -47.94
N SER A 478 -47.74 -15.09 -48.29
CA SER A 478 -48.57 -15.59 -49.37
C SER A 478 -49.88 -16.14 -48.81
N VAL A 479 -51.00 -15.54 -49.21
CA VAL A 479 -52.36 -16.00 -48.84
C VAL A 479 -53.05 -16.48 -50.11
N LYS A 480 -53.52 -17.73 -50.10
CA LYS A 480 -54.21 -18.34 -51.25
C LYS A 480 -55.57 -18.91 -50.84
N PHE A 481 -56.62 -18.50 -51.55
CA PHE A 481 -57.96 -19.08 -51.44
C PHE A 481 -58.19 -20.14 -52.52
N PRO A 482 -59.09 -21.12 -52.29
CA PRO A 482 -59.43 -22.12 -53.29
C PRO A 482 -59.98 -21.48 -54.58
N GLY A 483 -59.36 -21.80 -55.73
CA GLY A 483 -59.77 -21.28 -57.04
C GLY A 483 -59.21 -19.89 -57.39
N GLU A 484 -58.39 -19.31 -56.53
CA GLU A 484 -57.72 -18.01 -56.75
C GLU A 484 -56.20 -18.17 -56.83
N ASP A 485 -55.55 -17.21 -57.48
CA ASP A 485 -54.09 -17.08 -57.42
C ASP A 485 -53.65 -16.60 -56.04
N ALA A 486 -52.44 -16.99 -55.64
CA ALA A 486 -51.90 -16.59 -54.36
C ALA A 486 -51.57 -15.09 -54.36
N LYS A 487 -52.06 -14.37 -53.34
CA LYS A 487 -51.72 -12.97 -53.14
C LYS A 487 -50.50 -12.86 -52.24
N LEU A 488 -49.56 -11.99 -52.64
CA LEU A 488 -48.36 -11.69 -51.87
C LEU A 488 -48.57 -10.38 -51.13
N ILE A 489 -48.46 -10.43 -49.80
CA ILE A 489 -48.70 -9.33 -48.88
C ILE A 489 -47.40 -9.12 -48.11
N GLU A 490 -46.90 -7.89 -48.09
CA GLU A 490 -45.72 -7.50 -47.31
C GLU A 490 -46.21 -6.98 -45.96
N LEU A 491 -45.80 -7.65 -44.88
CA LEU A 491 -46.14 -7.28 -43.51
C LEU A 491 -44.88 -6.95 -42.74
N ASP A 492 -44.92 -5.86 -41.98
CA ASP A 492 -43.79 -5.47 -41.15
C ASP A 492 -43.87 -6.12 -39.76
N LEU A 493 -42.72 -6.62 -39.32
CA LEU A 493 -42.51 -7.23 -38.02
C LEU A 493 -41.46 -6.43 -37.27
N LYS A 494 -41.86 -5.78 -36.17
CA LYS A 494 -40.95 -5.02 -35.29
C LYS A 494 -40.12 -5.99 -34.46
N ILE A 495 -38.81 -5.85 -34.52
CA ILE A 495 -37.82 -6.63 -33.77
C ILE A 495 -37.21 -5.74 -32.69
N LYS A 496 -37.06 -6.28 -31.47
CA LYS A 496 -36.41 -5.61 -30.36
C LYS A 496 -34.89 -5.80 -30.45
N GLY A 497 -34.14 -4.71 -30.55
CA GLY A 497 -32.68 -4.71 -30.53
C GLY A 497 -32.12 -5.03 -29.15
N LEU A 498 -30.83 -5.37 -29.08
CA LEU A 498 -30.12 -5.68 -27.83
C LEU A 498 -30.18 -4.52 -26.82
N LEU A 499 -30.42 -4.87 -25.56
CA LEU A 499 -30.35 -3.93 -24.45
C LEU A 499 -28.89 -3.57 -24.14
N MET A 500 -28.66 -2.38 -23.59
CA MET A 500 -27.32 -1.93 -23.25
C MET A 500 -26.62 -2.83 -22.23
N SER A 501 -27.37 -3.41 -21.30
CA SER A 501 -26.84 -4.42 -20.37
C SER A 501 -26.37 -5.70 -21.07
N GLU A 502 -27.04 -6.12 -22.14
CA GLU A 502 -26.66 -7.32 -22.92
C GLU A 502 -25.38 -7.05 -23.72
N ILE A 503 -25.28 -5.86 -24.33
CA ILE A 503 -24.07 -5.41 -25.04
C ILE A 503 -22.88 -5.31 -24.08
N ALA A 504 -23.08 -4.73 -22.89
CA ALA A 504 -22.03 -4.58 -21.88
C ALA A 504 -21.44 -5.92 -21.44
N ILE A 505 -22.26 -6.96 -21.22
CA ILE A 505 -21.80 -8.31 -20.86
C ILE A 505 -20.91 -8.91 -21.97
N LEU A 506 -21.30 -8.74 -23.23
CA LEU A 506 -20.55 -9.27 -24.37
C LEU A 506 -19.20 -8.55 -24.54
N LEU A 507 -19.16 -7.25 -24.28
CA LEU A 507 -17.93 -6.45 -24.31
C LEU A 507 -17.02 -6.73 -23.10
N GLU A 508 -17.59 -6.90 -21.91
CA GLU A 508 -16.85 -7.25 -20.69
C GLU A 508 -16.02 -8.53 -20.90
N GLN A 509 -16.63 -9.56 -21.48
CA GLN A 509 -15.94 -10.82 -21.80
C GLN A 509 -14.81 -10.60 -22.81
N ARG A 510 -15.03 -9.75 -23.83
CA ARG A 510 -14.02 -9.46 -24.85
C ARG A 510 -12.83 -8.70 -24.25
N PHE A 511 -13.10 -7.67 -23.44
CA PHE A 511 -12.05 -6.88 -22.79
C PHE A 511 -11.28 -7.71 -21.77
N ALA A 512 -11.97 -8.50 -20.95
CA ALA A 512 -11.33 -9.39 -19.99
C ALA A 512 -10.33 -10.35 -20.65
N ASN A 513 -10.66 -10.86 -21.84
CA ASN A 513 -9.77 -11.73 -22.62
C ASN A 513 -8.58 -10.99 -23.27
N SER A 514 -8.63 -9.65 -23.33
CA SER A 514 -7.56 -8.81 -23.88
C SER A 514 -6.56 -8.35 -22.83
N PHE A 515 -6.90 -8.44 -21.55
CA PHE A 515 -5.97 -8.19 -20.46
C PHE A 515 -5.06 -9.41 -20.27
N GLY A 516 -3.82 -9.19 -19.79
CA GLY A 516 -2.87 -10.28 -19.59
C GLY A 516 -3.40 -11.36 -18.63
N ASP A 517 -2.74 -12.51 -18.59
CA ASP A 517 -3.20 -13.69 -17.83
C ASP A 517 -3.62 -13.31 -16.39
N ASN A 518 -4.86 -13.64 -16.02
CA ASN A 518 -5.48 -13.29 -14.74
C ASN A 518 -5.46 -11.78 -14.40
N GLY A 519 -5.49 -10.91 -15.41
CA GLY A 519 -5.47 -9.45 -15.24
C GLY A 519 -4.08 -8.88 -14.95
N LEU A 520 -3.01 -9.66 -15.10
CA LEU A 520 -1.63 -9.17 -14.95
C LEU A 520 -1.20 -8.36 -16.17
N VAL A 521 -1.04 -7.06 -15.97
CA VAL A 521 -0.54 -6.10 -16.96
C VAL A 521 0.97 -5.98 -16.82
N THR A 522 1.68 -6.24 -17.91
CA THR A 522 3.15 -6.16 -17.98
C THR A 522 3.65 -5.11 -18.96
N SER A 523 2.76 -4.49 -19.71
CA SER A 523 3.02 -3.57 -20.81
C SER A 523 1.74 -2.79 -21.14
N ASP A 524 1.83 -1.88 -22.11
CA ASP A 524 0.70 -1.13 -22.62
C ASP A 524 -0.46 -2.05 -23.04
N LEU A 525 -1.69 -1.58 -22.79
CA LEU A 525 -2.91 -2.20 -23.25
C LEU A 525 -3.46 -1.46 -24.47
N ASN A 526 -3.94 -2.21 -25.46
CA ASN A 526 -4.67 -1.62 -26.58
C ASN A 526 -6.14 -1.45 -26.20
N LEU A 527 -6.49 -0.29 -25.67
CA LEU A 527 -7.84 0.02 -25.21
C LEU A 527 -8.68 0.61 -26.36
N PRO A 528 -9.70 -0.12 -26.87
CA PRO A 528 -10.51 0.38 -27.97
C PRO A 528 -11.38 1.54 -27.51
N THR A 529 -11.49 2.60 -28.31
CA THR A 529 -12.35 3.76 -28.03
C THR A 529 -13.71 3.68 -28.72
N PHE A 530 -13.88 2.73 -29.64
CA PHE A 530 -15.11 2.51 -30.38
C PHE A 530 -15.27 1.04 -30.78
N ASP A 531 -16.51 0.53 -30.72
CA ASP A 531 -16.88 -0.79 -31.26
C ASP A 531 -17.89 -0.61 -32.40
N GLU A 532 -17.45 -0.90 -33.63
CA GLU A 532 -18.25 -0.73 -34.85
C GLU A 532 -19.44 -1.69 -34.91
N PHE A 533 -19.30 -2.91 -34.38
CA PHE A 533 -20.36 -3.92 -34.46
C PHE A 533 -21.56 -3.53 -33.60
N TYR A 534 -21.32 -3.06 -32.37
CA TYR A 534 -22.38 -2.60 -31.47
C TYR A 534 -22.70 -1.11 -31.60
N ASN A 535 -21.90 -0.36 -32.36
CA ASN A 535 -21.99 1.09 -32.54
C ASN A 535 -21.96 1.84 -31.19
N VAL A 536 -20.92 1.60 -30.40
CA VAL A 536 -20.74 2.21 -29.07
C VAL A 536 -19.37 2.87 -28.94
N ASN A 537 -19.34 4.04 -28.32
CA ASN A 537 -18.14 4.70 -27.84
C ASN A 537 -17.72 4.10 -26.50
N ILE A 538 -16.41 3.95 -26.28
CA ILE A 538 -15.83 3.39 -25.07
C ILE A 538 -14.85 4.40 -24.50
N ILE A 539 -15.15 4.88 -23.29
CA ILE A 539 -14.32 5.84 -22.58
C ILE A 539 -13.66 5.11 -21.42
N TRP A 540 -12.33 5.07 -21.43
CA TRP A 540 -11.54 4.40 -20.41
C TRP A 540 -11.12 5.37 -19.32
N GLU A 541 -11.15 4.90 -18.08
CA GLU A 541 -10.68 5.64 -16.91
C GLU A 541 -9.86 4.69 -16.02
N SER A 542 -8.59 5.01 -15.84
CA SER A 542 -7.74 4.30 -14.89
C SER A 542 -7.94 4.85 -13.49
N GLY A 543 -8.04 3.95 -12.51
CA GLY A 543 -8.06 4.29 -11.09
C GLY A 543 -6.69 4.73 -10.56
N ASP A 544 -5.62 4.51 -11.33
CA ASP A 544 -4.27 4.99 -11.02
C ASP A 544 -3.50 5.31 -12.31
N ALA A 545 -3.52 6.58 -12.69
CA ALA A 545 -2.81 7.10 -13.86
C ALA A 545 -1.28 6.98 -13.76
N GLY A 546 -0.74 6.80 -12.55
CA GLY A 546 0.68 6.53 -12.33
C GLY A 546 1.07 5.10 -12.70
N ILE A 547 0.11 4.17 -12.67
CA ILE A 547 0.29 2.78 -13.09
C ILE A 547 -0.04 2.61 -14.58
N MET A 548 -1.21 3.10 -14.98
CA MET A 548 -1.71 3.00 -16.34
C MET A 548 -2.51 4.26 -16.69
N ALA A 549 -2.17 4.91 -17.80
CA ALA A 549 -2.93 6.05 -18.31
C ALA A 549 -4.26 5.60 -18.94
N ASN A 550 -5.18 6.55 -19.16
CA ASN A 550 -6.51 6.27 -19.72
C ASN A 550 -6.47 5.74 -21.16
N ASP A 551 -5.37 5.93 -21.88
CA ASP A 551 -5.14 5.38 -23.22
C ASP A 551 -4.54 3.96 -23.22
N GLY A 552 -4.25 3.41 -22.03
CA GLY A 552 -3.66 2.09 -21.85
C GLY A 552 -2.13 2.09 -21.73
N THR A 553 -1.46 3.25 -21.77
CA THR A 553 0.00 3.36 -21.57
C THR A 553 0.39 2.92 -20.16
N PHE A 554 1.39 2.04 -20.04
CA PHE A 554 1.81 1.42 -18.78
C PHE A 554 3.12 2.06 -18.25
N THR A 555 3.11 2.52 -16.99
CA THR A 555 4.20 3.35 -16.43
C THR A 555 4.84 2.79 -15.16
N ASN A 556 4.32 1.69 -14.61
CA ASN A 556 4.52 1.19 -13.24
C ASN A 556 5.75 1.71 -12.44
N PRO A 557 5.54 2.43 -11.32
CA PRO A 557 6.63 2.97 -10.50
C PRO A 557 7.22 2.00 -9.45
N GLY A 558 6.55 0.91 -9.07
CA GLY A 558 6.86 0.13 -7.85
C GLY A 558 7.50 -1.26 -8.06
N MET A 559 8.11 -1.81 -7.01
CA MET A 559 8.78 -3.13 -7.00
C MET A 559 7.81 -4.31 -6.82
N GLU A 560 6.65 -4.09 -6.18
CA GLU A 560 5.62 -5.11 -6.01
C GLU A 560 4.59 -5.07 -7.15
N ASN A 561 3.81 -6.15 -7.30
CA ASN A 561 2.63 -6.10 -8.15
C ASN A 561 1.58 -5.20 -7.49
N ILE A 562 1.16 -4.13 -8.17
CA ILE A 562 0.22 -3.16 -7.62
C ILE A 562 -1.15 -3.36 -8.28
N PRO A 563 -2.22 -3.63 -7.51
CA PRO A 563 -3.55 -3.70 -8.08
C PRO A 563 -4.08 -2.31 -8.42
N PHE A 564 -4.81 -2.22 -9.52
CA PHE A 564 -5.49 -0.98 -9.92
C PHE A 564 -6.82 -1.31 -10.60
N SER A 565 -7.76 -0.36 -10.57
CA SER A 565 -9.02 -0.49 -11.30
C SER A 565 -8.88 0.14 -12.70
N LEU A 566 -9.46 -0.49 -13.71
CA LEU A 566 -9.65 0.10 -15.03
C LEU A 566 -11.14 0.07 -15.34
N LYS A 567 -11.73 1.23 -15.61
CA LYS A 567 -13.16 1.39 -15.87
C LYS A 567 -13.40 1.68 -17.34
N ALA A 568 -14.45 1.09 -17.89
CA ALA A 568 -14.93 1.39 -19.23
C ALA A 568 -16.36 1.93 -19.14
N LYS A 569 -16.56 3.17 -19.53
CA LYS A 569 -17.88 3.75 -19.77
C LYS A 569 -18.25 3.52 -21.23
N ILE A 570 -19.25 2.68 -21.45
CA ILE A 570 -19.77 2.35 -22.76
C ILE A 570 -20.98 3.24 -23.03
N VAL A 571 -20.96 3.97 -24.14
CA VAL A 571 -21.99 4.93 -24.53
C VAL A 571 -22.47 4.59 -25.93
N ARG A 572 -23.79 4.45 -26.12
CA ARG A 572 -24.37 4.33 -27.46
C ARG A 572 -23.99 5.54 -28.31
N ALA A 573 -23.45 5.30 -29.51
CA ALA A 573 -23.04 6.39 -30.40
C ALA A 573 -24.24 7.18 -30.96
N ASP A 574 -25.42 6.56 -30.99
CA ASP A 574 -26.69 7.14 -31.44
C ASP A 574 -27.58 7.70 -30.30
N ASP A 575 -27.26 7.41 -29.04
CA ASP A 575 -28.00 7.87 -27.85
C ASP A 575 -27.08 7.97 -26.63
N GLU A 576 -26.48 9.14 -26.41
CA GLU A 576 -25.51 9.36 -25.34
C GLU A 576 -26.09 9.15 -23.92
N SER A 577 -27.42 9.13 -23.78
CA SER A 577 -28.07 8.86 -22.49
C SER A 577 -28.05 7.38 -22.11
N ASN A 578 -27.82 6.50 -23.08
CA ASN A 578 -27.85 5.06 -22.91
C ASN A 578 -26.44 4.51 -22.65
N ILE A 579 -26.14 4.35 -21.35
CA ILE A 579 -24.79 4.10 -20.84
C ILE A 579 -24.75 2.78 -20.06
N ALA A 580 -23.62 2.06 -20.18
CA ALA A 580 -23.23 1.00 -19.26
C ALA A 580 -21.81 1.26 -18.72
N ASN A 581 -21.54 0.83 -17.50
CA ASN A 581 -20.21 0.94 -16.90
C ASN A 581 -19.69 -0.46 -16.57
N LEU A 582 -18.44 -0.71 -16.92
CA LEU A 582 -17.69 -1.90 -16.54
C LEU A 582 -16.50 -1.48 -15.67
N GLU A 583 -16.13 -2.33 -14.72
CA GLU A 583 -14.96 -2.13 -13.86
C GLU A 583 -14.15 -3.42 -13.79
N PHE A 584 -12.86 -3.31 -14.12
CA PHE A 584 -11.91 -4.39 -14.08
C PHE A 584 -10.90 -4.12 -12.97
N VAL A 585 -10.62 -5.13 -12.15
CA VAL A 585 -9.52 -5.08 -11.18
C VAL A 585 -8.34 -5.81 -11.79
N LEU A 586 -7.30 -5.07 -12.14
CA LEU A 586 -6.09 -5.55 -12.80
C LEU A 586 -4.89 -5.46 -11.85
N LEU A 587 -3.78 -6.08 -12.24
CA LEU A 587 -2.51 -6.01 -11.51
C LEU A 587 -1.40 -5.53 -12.41
N ALA A 588 -0.75 -4.44 -12.04
CA ALA A 588 0.48 -4.01 -12.66
C ALA A 588 1.65 -4.84 -12.15
N LYS A 589 2.43 -5.43 -13.06
CA LYS A 589 3.61 -6.21 -12.70
C LYS A 589 4.73 -5.31 -12.20
N GLY A 590 5.20 -5.56 -10.97
CA GLY A 590 6.30 -4.84 -10.32
C GLY A 590 7.60 -4.83 -11.13
N LYS A 591 8.46 -3.84 -10.87
CA LYS A 591 9.81 -3.78 -11.44
C LYS A 591 10.63 -5.02 -11.03
N PRO A 592 11.44 -5.57 -11.94
CA PRO A 592 12.34 -6.67 -11.59
C PRO A 592 13.41 -6.19 -10.60
N TYR A 593 13.72 -7.03 -9.61
CA TYR A 593 14.89 -6.82 -8.73
C TYR A 593 16.18 -6.95 -9.55
N GLU A 594 17.15 -6.06 -9.32
CA GLU A 594 18.43 -6.11 -10.02
C GLU A 594 19.22 -7.37 -9.66
N ASN A 595 19.05 -7.86 -8.43
CA ASN A 595 19.68 -9.08 -7.93
C ASN A 595 18.93 -9.66 -6.70
N GLN A 596 19.33 -10.86 -6.27
CA GLN A 596 18.70 -11.54 -5.13
C GLN A 596 18.98 -10.89 -3.77
N TRP A 597 20.03 -10.07 -3.63
CA TRP A 597 20.31 -9.35 -2.39
C TRP A 597 19.27 -8.25 -2.15
N GLU A 598 18.92 -7.49 -3.19
CA GLU A 598 17.88 -6.46 -3.12
C GLU A 598 16.52 -7.07 -2.72
N ALA A 599 16.15 -8.20 -3.35
CA ALA A 599 14.94 -8.92 -2.99
C ALA A 599 14.98 -9.42 -1.53
N ALA A 600 16.14 -9.92 -1.07
CA ALA A 600 16.28 -10.42 0.29
C ALA A 600 16.15 -9.29 1.33
N GLU A 601 16.79 -8.15 1.08
CA GLU A 601 16.71 -6.96 1.92
C GLU A 601 15.28 -6.40 1.98
N HIS A 602 14.55 -6.43 0.87
CA HIS A 602 13.14 -6.06 0.84
C HIS A 602 12.28 -7.00 1.72
N LEU A 603 12.50 -8.33 1.66
CA LEU A 603 11.80 -9.26 2.56
C LEU A 603 12.13 -8.98 4.03
N LEU A 604 13.38 -8.63 4.36
CA LEU A 604 13.75 -8.28 5.72
C LEU A 604 13.01 -7.03 6.19
N GLN A 605 12.88 -6.02 5.33
CA GLN A 605 12.10 -4.82 5.62
C GLN A 605 10.61 -5.15 5.85
N MET A 606 10.00 -5.99 5.01
CA MET A 606 8.62 -6.44 5.19
C MET A 606 8.41 -7.26 6.47
N SER A 607 9.44 -7.98 6.92
CA SER A 607 9.39 -8.87 8.09
C SER A 607 9.71 -8.14 9.41
N HIS A 608 10.37 -6.98 9.33
CA HIS A 608 10.69 -6.17 10.50
C HIS A 608 9.46 -5.44 11.03
N LEU A 609 9.32 -5.39 12.36
CA LEU A 609 8.28 -4.62 13.04
C LEU A 609 8.95 -3.69 14.05
N ASP A 610 8.77 -2.38 13.92
CA ASP A 610 9.29 -1.42 14.91
C ASP A 610 8.67 -1.65 16.30
N GLU A 611 7.37 -1.94 16.32
CA GLU A 611 6.59 -2.24 17.52
C GLU A 611 5.81 -3.55 17.38
N VAL A 612 5.83 -4.36 18.43
CA VAL A 612 5.04 -5.60 18.54
C VAL A 612 3.95 -5.38 19.58
N SER A 613 2.71 -5.34 19.11
CA SER A 613 1.54 -5.17 19.96
C SER A 613 1.09 -6.48 20.62
N ASN A 614 0.49 -6.36 21.80
CA ASN A 614 -0.20 -7.44 22.50
C ASN A 614 -1.71 -7.16 22.56
N GLN A 615 -2.51 -8.21 22.72
CA GLN A 615 -3.97 -8.08 22.81
C GLN A 615 -4.57 -9.21 23.64
N LYS A 616 -5.46 -8.88 24.57
CA LYS A 616 -6.38 -9.84 25.19
C LYS A 616 -7.69 -9.80 24.42
N PHE A 617 -8.17 -10.97 24.02
CA PHE A 617 -9.38 -11.08 23.23
C PHE A 617 -10.21 -12.29 23.66
N THR A 618 -11.51 -12.26 23.39
CA THR A 618 -12.40 -13.40 23.63
C THR A 618 -12.47 -14.19 22.34
N MET A 619 -11.99 -15.42 22.33
CA MET A 619 -12.14 -16.30 21.18
C MET A 619 -13.63 -16.65 21.04
N LEU A 620 -14.24 -16.29 19.91
CA LEU A 620 -15.68 -16.40 19.68
C LEU A 620 -16.01 -17.65 18.86
N GLY A 621 -16.81 -18.55 19.44
CA GLY A 621 -17.27 -19.78 18.78
C GLY A 621 -18.57 -20.33 19.40
N VAL A 622 -18.79 -21.63 19.29
CA VAL A 622 -19.88 -22.35 19.98
C VAL A 622 -19.73 -22.30 21.51
N THR A 623 -18.49 -22.15 21.97
CA THR A 623 -18.10 -21.77 23.32
C THR A 623 -17.15 -20.58 23.19
N ASN A 624 -17.02 -19.77 24.23
CA ASN A 624 -16.11 -18.63 24.24
C ASN A 624 -15.09 -18.80 25.39
N TYR A 625 -13.84 -18.41 25.15
CA TYR A 625 -12.81 -18.36 26.19
C TYR A 625 -11.92 -17.13 25.99
N VAL A 626 -11.20 -16.73 27.04
CA VAL A 626 -10.24 -15.62 26.96
C VAL A 626 -8.92 -16.13 26.40
N ALA A 627 -8.47 -15.52 25.31
CA ALA A 627 -7.19 -15.79 24.68
C ALA A 627 -6.26 -14.57 24.78
N TYR A 628 -4.96 -14.83 24.69
CA TYR A 628 -3.92 -13.82 24.83
C TYR A 628 -2.99 -13.87 23.61
N ASN A 629 -2.89 -12.74 22.90
CA ASN A 629 -1.85 -12.48 21.91
C ASN A 629 -0.72 -11.71 22.61
N PHE A 630 0.40 -12.38 22.87
CA PHE A 630 1.60 -11.76 23.43
C PHE A 630 2.52 -11.12 22.36
N GLY A 631 2.12 -11.16 21.09
CA GLY A 631 2.89 -10.67 19.95
C GLY A 631 3.80 -11.72 19.31
N TYR A 632 4.30 -11.41 18.12
CA TYR A 632 5.33 -12.16 17.41
C TYR A 632 6.01 -11.25 16.36
N ILE A 633 7.15 -11.68 15.86
CA ILE A 633 7.84 -11.12 14.69
C ILE A 633 7.80 -12.18 13.58
N PRO A 634 7.39 -11.84 12.35
CA PRO A 634 7.22 -12.81 11.26
C PRO A 634 8.57 -13.26 10.68
N PHE A 635 9.35 -14.00 11.45
CA PHE A 635 10.57 -14.64 10.93
C PHE A 635 10.19 -15.60 9.81
N PHE A 636 10.54 -15.20 8.58
CA PHE A 636 10.31 -15.98 7.37
C PHE A 636 11.19 -17.23 7.38
N THR A 637 10.65 -18.35 6.89
CA THR A 637 11.42 -19.56 6.68
C THR A 637 11.12 -20.13 5.30
N ASN A 638 12.13 -20.71 4.66
CA ASN A 638 12.02 -21.35 3.35
C ASN A 638 11.22 -22.66 3.37
N THR A 639 10.81 -23.14 4.55
CA THR A 639 10.03 -24.36 4.67
C THR A 639 8.66 -24.17 4.03
N ARG A 640 8.23 -25.17 3.26
CA ARG A 640 6.88 -25.23 2.68
C ARG A 640 5.88 -25.72 3.71
N SER A 641 4.58 -25.54 3.45
CA SER A 641 3.54 -26.08 4.33
C SER A 641 3.66 -27.60 4.43
N ASP A 642 3.71 -28.13 5.65
CA ASP A 642 3.62 -29.56 5.90
C ASP A 642 2.14 -29.96 5.99
N ILE A 643 1.66 -30.71 4.99
CA ILE A 643 0.25 -31.01 4.77
C ILE A 643 0.04 -32.52 4.89
N THR A 644 -0.84 -32.90 5.81
CA THR A 644 -1.32 -34.28 5.93
C THR A 644 -2.57 -34.47 5.07
N GLU A 645 -2.55 -35.48 4.21
CA GLU A 645 -3.71 -35.82 3.40
C GLU A 645 -4.78 -36.55 4.24
N GLY A 646 -5.99 -36.00 4.26
CA GLY A 646 -7.14 -36.49 5.01
C GLY A 646 -8.43 -36.40 4.20
N MET A 647 -8.41 -36.93 2.98
CA MET A 647 -9.47 -36.77 1.97
C MET A 647 -10.81 -37.38 2.41
N ILE A 648 -11.90 -36.64 2.17
CA ILE A 648 -13.27 -37.14 2.28
C ILE A 648 -13.49 -38.19 1.19
N PRO A 649 -13.97 -39.42 1.48
CA PRO A 649 -14.18 -40.40 0.44
C PRO A 649 -15.28 -39.96 -0.54
N LEU A 650 -15.10 -40.23 -1.85
CA LEU A 650 -16.08 -39.87 -2.91
C LEU A 650 -17.50 -40.40 -2.66
N SER A 651 -17.66 -41.45 -1.83
CA SER A 651 -18.97 -41.99 -1.46
C SER A 651 -19.75 -41.13 -0.45
N HIS A 652 -19.15 -40.08 0.11
CA HIS A 652 -19.76 -39.25 1.14
C HIS A 652 -20.51 -38.08 0.52
N THR A 653 -21.70 -37.78 1.04
CA THR A 653 -22.60 -36.75 0.47
C THR A 653 -22.05 -35.33 0.57
N ASN A 654 -21.13 -35.06 1.51
CA ASN A 654 -20.48 -33.76 1.64
C ASN A 654 -19.30 -33.55 0.69
N ARG A 655 -18.90 -34.56 -0.12
CA ARG A 655 -17.97 -34.40 -1.23
C ARG A 655 -18.73 -34.45 -2.56
N PRO A 656 -18.91 -33.31 -3.27
CA PRO A 656 -19.65 -33.28 -4.53
C PRO A 656 -19.01 -34.12 -5.64
N GLY A 657 -17.68 -34.24 -5.65
CA GLY A 657 -16.92 -34.82 -6.75
C GLY A 657 -16.95 -33.97 -8.04
N THR A 658 -17.57 -32.79 -7.99
CA THR A 658 -17.63 -31.85 -9.11
C THR A 658 -16.30 -31.12 -9.24
N ILE A 659 -15.65 -31.28 -10.40
CA ILE A 659 -14.47 -30.49 -10.77
C ILE A 659 -14.90 -29.05 -11.08
N ARG A 660 -14.16 -28.08 -10.55
CA ARG A 660 -14.41 -26.66 -10.80
C ARG A 660 -13.97 -26.25 -12.21
N PRO A 661 -14.68 -25.30 -12.86
CA PRO A 661 -14.22 -24.72 -14.11
C PRO A 661 -12.89 -23.96 -13.98
N GLY A 662 -12.55 -23.50 -12.77
CA GLY A 662 -11.28 -22.86 -12.43
C GLY A 662 -11.25 -22.43 -10.96
N THR A 663 -10.07 -22.11 -10.43
CA THR A 663 -9.91 -21.52 -9.10
C THR A 663 -9.67 -20.03 -9.26
N LYS A 664 -10.57 -19.20 -8.71
CA LYS A 664 -10.48 -17.74 -8.75
C LYS A 664 -10.19 -17.11 -7.39
N TYR A 665 -10.47 -17.81 -6.29
CA TYR A 665 -10.34 -17.25 -4.95
C TYR A 665 -9.75 -18.26 -3.96
N ILE A 666 -9.18 -17.75 -2.87
CA ILE A 666 -8.88 -18.53 -1.65
C ILE A 666 -9.73 -17.96 -0.53
N THR A 667 -10.61 -18.76 0.06
CA THR A 667 -11.56 -18.31 1.08
C THR A 667 -11.12 -18.72 2.47
N ILE A 668 -10.91 -17.74 3.35
CA ILE A 668 -10.50 -17.95 4.74
C ILE A 668 -11.73 -18.00 5.66
N HIS A 669 -11.72 -18.94 6.60
CA HIS A 669 -12.77 -19.19 7.58
C HIS A 669 -12.20 -19.33 9.00
N ASP A 670 -13.07 -19.17 9.99
CA ASP A 670 -12.83 -19.67 11.34
C ASP A 670 -13.80 -20.83 11.59
N THR A 671 -13.29 -21.90 12.20
CA THR A 671 -14.06 -23.12 12.52
C THR A 671 -15.26 -22.85 13.43
N ALA A 672 -15.26 -21.72 14.14
CA ALA A 672 -16.20 -21.37 15.20
C ALA A 672 -16.28 -22.43 16.32
N ASN A 673 -15.31 -23.34 16.42
CA ASN A 673 -15.30 -24.43 17.39
C ASN A 673 -14.21 -24.20 18.46
N ALA A 674 -14.53 -23.37 19.45
CA ALA A 674 -13.60 -22.99 20.50
C ALA A 674 -13.49 -24.02 21.65
N ARG A 675 -13.94 -25.27 21.46
CA ARG A 675 -13.83 -26.32 22.49
C ARG A 675 -12.41 -26.88 22.56
N VAL A 676 -11.95 -27.25 23.76
CA VAL A 676 -10.67 -27.96 23.94
C VAL A 676 -10.60 -29.18 23.03
N GLY A 677 -9.49 -29.35 22.32
CA GLY A 677 -9.24 -30.48 21.41
C GLY A 677 -9.88 -30.38 20.03
N ALA A 678 -10.55 -29.27 19.70
CA ALA A 678 -11.13 -29.03 18.37
C ALA A 678 -10.10 -28.52 17.33
N GLY A 679 -8.92 -29.16 17.25
CA GLY A 679 -7.86 -28.84 16.28
C GLY A 679 -8.12 -29.40 14.87
N ALA A 680 -7.11 -29.34 14.01
CA ALA A 680 -7.18 -29.76 12.61
C ALA A 680 -7.47 -31.26 12.46
N GLU A 681 -6.84 -32.11 13.28
CA GLU A 681 -7.09 -33.56 13.29
C GLU A 681 -8.57 -33.89 13.62
N MET A 682 -9.16 -33.16 14.58
CA MET A 682 -10.58 -33.35 14.95
C MET A 682 -11.49 -33.00 13.77
N HIS A 683 -11.23 -31.88 13.09
CA HIS A 683 -12.00 -31.47 11.90
C HIS A 683 -11.84 -32.45 10.73
N TYR A 684 -10.64 -33.02 10.55
CA TYR A 684 -10.42 -34.14 9.63
C TYR A 684 -11.34 -35.33 9.95
N ARG A 685 -11.35 -35.81 11.21
CA ARG A 685 -12.21 -36.92 11.64
C ARG A 685 -13.70 -36.61 11.51
N TYR A 686 -14.09 -35.36 11.71
CA TYR A 686 -15.46 -34.91 11.55
C TYR A 686 -15.91 -34.91 10.09
N VAL A 687 -15.12 -34.32 9.19
CA VAL A 687 -15.52 -34.12 7.80
C VAL A 687 -15.48 -35.41 6.99
N THR A 688 -14.66 -36.38 7.41
CA THR A 688 -14.56 -37.73 6.81
C THR A 688 -15.57 -38.74 7.38
N ASN A 689 -16.42 -38.34 8.33
CA ASN A 689 -17.46 -39.20 8.87
C ASN A 689 -18.63 -39.35 7.89
N PRO A 690 -19.13 -40.57 7.60
CA PRO A 690 -20.24 -40.81 6.68
C PRO A 690 -21.56 -40.13 7.06
N THR A 691 -21.72 -39.69 8.30
CA THR A 691 -22.93 -38.96 8.75
C THR A 691 -22.86 -37.45 8.53
N THR A 692 -21.73 -36.91 8.07
CA THR A 692 -21.57 -35.47 7.82
C THR A 692 -22.10 -35.13 6.43
N THR A 693 -23.20 -34.40 6.35
CA THR A 693 -23.92 -34.18 5.07
C THR A 693 -23.89 -32.76 4.53
N ASN A 694 -23.55 -31.75 5.34
CA ASN A 694 -23.93 -30.36 5.06
C ASN A 694 -22.77 -29.38 4.75
N ALA A 695 -21.51 -29.77 4.94
CA ALA A 695 -20.38 -28.87 4.74
C ALA A 695 -19.09 -29.62 4.38
N SER A 696 -18.27 -28.97 3.56
CA SER A 696 -16.93 -29.42 3.20
C SER A 696 -16.05 -28.25 2.75
N TRP A 697 -14.76 -28.34 3.03
CA TRP A 697 -13.75 -27.35 2.71
C TRP A 697 -12.41 -28.07 2.44
N HIS A 698 -11.42 -27.36 1.91
CA HIS A 698 -10.21 -27.99 1.40
C HIS A 698 -9.17 -28.22 2.50
N TYR A 699 -8.99 -27.28 3.43
CA TYR A 699 -7.96 -27.39 4.47
C TYR A 699 -8.46 -26.99 5.86
N SER A 700 -8.02 -27.69 6.90
CA SER A 700 -8.07 -27.22 8.30
C SER A 700 -6.66 -26.99 8.81
N VAL A 701 -6.43 -25.83 9.43
CA VAL A 701 -5.11 -25.40 9.94
C VAL A 701 -5.20 -25.13 11.43
N ASP A 702 -4.34 -25.75 12.22
CA ASP A 702 -4.07 -25.35 13.61
C ASP A 702 -2.59 -24.95 13.81
N ASP A 703 -2.15 -24.83 15.07
CA ASP A 703 -0.79 -24.40 15.40
C ASP A 703 0.27 -25.53 15.26
N VAL A 704 -0.16 -26.76 14.97
CA VAL A 704 0.66 -27.98 14.86
C VAL A 704 0.54 -28.65 13.49
N ASP A 705 -0.66 -28.81 12.95
CA ASP A 705 -0.99 -29.63 11.79
C ASP A 705 -1.80 -28.86 10.73
N ILE A 706 -1.69 -29.31 9.48
CA ILE A 706 -2.57 -28.94 8.37
C ILE A 706 -3.12 -30.22 7.76
N TYR A 707 -4.45 -30.32 7.66
CA TYR A 707 -5.10 -31.44 6.98
C TYR A 707 -5.80 -30.98 5.70
N GLN A 708 -5.60 -31.71 4.60
CA GLN A 708 -6.34 -31.50 3.34
C GLN A 708 -7.49 -32.50 3.21
N HIS A 709 -8.71 -32.02 2.95
CA HIS A 709 -9.93 -32.85 2.92
C HIS A 709 -10.55 -33.02 1.53
N LEU A 710 -10.24 -32.12 0.60
CA LEU A 710 -10.71 -32.16 -0.78
C LEU A 710 -9.54 -31.92 -1.74
N PRO A 711 -9.57 -32.53 -2.95
CA PRO A 711 -8.74 -32.09 -4.04
C PRO A 711 -8.93 -30.62 -4.33
N ASN A 712 -7.84 -30.01 -4.74
CA ASN A 712 -7.65 -28.59 -4.84
C ASN A 712 -8.45 -27.99 -6.02
N ASP A 713 -8.92 -28.83 -6.95
CA ASP A 713 -9.74 -28.53 -8.12
C ASP A 713 -11.22 -28.94 -7.95
N GLU A 714 -11.61 -29.54 -6.83
CA GLU A 714 -13.01 -29.93 -6.56
C GLU A 714 -13.81 -28.82 -5.84
N VAL A 715 -15.12 -28.77 -6.10
CA VAL A 715 -16.10 -27.93 -5.40
C VAL A 715 -16.22 -28.36 -3.93
N GLY A 716 -16.27 -27.38 -3.02
CA GLY A 716 -16.58 -27.58 -1.60
C GLY A 716 -17.82 -26.77 -1.17
N TRP A 717 -18.51 -27.23 -0.13
CA TRP A 717 -19.67 -26.54 0.45
C TRP A 717 -19.28 -25.75 1.71
N HIS A 718 -18.77 -24.54 1.53
CA HIS A 718 -18.25 -23.73 2.65
C HIS A 718 -18.60 -22.22 2.60
N ALA A 719 -18.90 -21.62 1.45
CA ALA A 719 -19.02 -20.16 1.29
C ALA A 719 -20.47 -19.62 1.30
N GLY A 720 -21.49 -20.49 1.20
CA GLY A 720 -22.90 -20.09 1.03
C GLY A 720 -23.27 -19.71 -0.42
N ASN A 721 -24.57 -19.72 -0.75
CA ASN A 721 -25.11 -19.59 -2.13
C ASN A 721 -25.90 -18.28 -2.37
N THR A 722 -25.47 -17.14 -1.82
CA THR A 722 -26.13 -15.84 -2.07
C THR A 722 -25.68 -15.18 -3.37
N THR A 723 -24.54 -15.59 -3.93
CA THR A 723 -24.01 -15.10 -5.21
C THR A 723 -24.01 -16.22 -6.27
N SER A 724 -24.53 -15.92 -7.46
CA SER A 724 -24.55 -16.82 -8.63
C SER A 724 -23.50 -16.44 -9.67
N GLY A 725 -23.14 -17.37 -10.56
CA GLY A 725 -22.19 -17.11 -11.65
C GLY A 725 -20.74 -17.06 -11.17
N LEU A 726 -19.92 -16.20 -11.79
CA LEU A 726 -18.46 -16.14 -11.58
C LEU A 726 -18.03 -15.72 -10.17
N PHE A 727 -18.95 -15.18 -9.36
CA PHE A 727 -18.71 -14.75 -7.97
C PHE A 727 -19.14 -15.79 -6.92
N SER A 728 -19.39 -17.04 -7.33
CA SER A 728 -19.77 -18.13 -6.42
C SER A 728 -18.56 -18.67 -5.64
N GLY A 729 -18.51 -18.43 -4.32
CA GLY A 729 -17.42 -18.91 -3.47
C GLY A 729 -17.27 -20.44 -3.46
N ASN A 730 -18.37 -21.20 -3.40
CA ASN A 730 -18.32 -22.67 -3.44
C ASN A 730 -17.72 -23.19 -4.76
N SER A 731 -18.08 -22.56 -5.88
CA SER A 731 -17.76 -23.05 -7.22
C SER A 731 -16.38 -22.62 -7.73
N TYR A 732 -15.77 -21.61 -7.11
CA TYR A 732 -14.53 -20.99 -7.61
C TYR A 732 -13.45 -20.78 -6.53
N SER A 733 -13.61 -21.25 -5.28
CA SER A 733 -12.63 -20.97 -4.23
C SER A 733 -12.14 -22.17 -3.41
N VAL A 734 -10.84 -22.20 -3.10
CA VAL A 734 -10.28 -23.13 -2.11
C VAL A 734 -10.61 -22.62 -0.71
N GLY A 735 -11.35 -23.40 0.09
CA GLY A 735 -11.73 -23.05 1.47
C GLY A 735 -10.71 -23.51 2.50
N ILE A 736 -10.25 -22.59 3.37
CA ILE A 736 -9.31 -22.86 4.45
C ILE A 736 -9.95 -22.47 5.79
N GLU A 737 -10.07 -23.44 6.70
CA GLU A 737 -10.58 -23.26 8.06
C GLU A 737 -9.43 -23.05 9.05
N THR A 738 -9.48 -21.95 9.81
CA THR A 738 -8.56 -21.71 10.93
C THR A 738 -9.15 -22.26 12.23
N CYS A 739 -8.37 -23.08 12.94
CA CYS A 739 -8.79 -23.66 14.21
C CYS A 739 -8.68 -22.63 15.33
N ILE A 740 -9.72 -22.55 16.16
CA ILE A 740 -9.83 -21.57 17.25
C ILE A 740 -9.99 -22.23 18.63
N ASN A 741 -9.72 -23.54 18.73
CA ASN A 741 -9.91 -24.33 19.95
C ASN A 741 -9.17 -23.76 21.16
N GLU A 742 -9.74 -23.90 22.35
CA GLU A 742 -9.09 -23.48 23.59
C GLU A 742 -7.70 -24.12 23.73
N GLY A 743 -6.70 -23.27 24.02
CA GLY A 743 -5.29 -23.64 24.12
C GLY A 743 -4.46 -23.48 22.84
N VAL A 744 -5.08 -23.17 21.68
CA VAL A 744 -4.35 -22.99 20.41
C VAL A 744 -3.54 -21.69 20.40
N ASP A 745 -2.32 -21.73 19.85
CA ASP A 745 -1.57 -20.53 19.49
C ASP A 745 -2.10 -19.94 18.18
N TYR A 746 -3.12 -19.09 18.29
CA TYR A 746 -3.77 -18.51 17.12
C TYR A 746 -2.83 -17.66 16.23
N ASN A 747 -1.77 -17.07 16.78
CA ASN A 747 -0.77 -16.37 15.97
C ASN A 747 -0.05 -17.35 15.04
N LYS A 748 0.30 -18.52 15.56
CA LYS A 748 0.91 -19.59 14.78
C LYS A 748 -0.07 -20.17 13.74
N VAL A 749 -1.36 -20.30 14.08
CA VAL A 749 -2.41 -20.66 13.12
C VAL A 749 -2.42 -19.69 11.94
N MET A 750 -2.44 -18.37 12.19
CA MET A 750 -2.44 -17.36 11.12
C MET A 750 -1.19 -17.43 10.24
N ARG A 751 0.01 -17.57 10.85
CA ARG A 751 1.28 -17.69 10.11
C ARG A 751 1.32 -18.93 9.20
N ARG A 752 0.86 -20.07 9.71
CA ARG A 752 0.77 -21.32 8.92
C ARG A 752 -0.27 -21.21 7.81
N THR A 753 -1.42 -20.62 8.11
CA THR A 753 -2.48 -20.36 7.13
C THR A 753 -1.99 -19.41 6.04
N ALA A 754 -1.22 -18.39 6.40
CA ALA A 754 -0.68 -17.43 5.45
C ALA A 754 0.32 -18.06 4.47
N LYS A 755 1.21 -18.92 4.98
CA LYS A 755 2.13 -19.72 4.17
C LYS A 755 1.38 -20.62 3.18
N LEU A 756 0.39 -21.39 3.65
CA LEU A 756 -0.45 -22.22 2.78
C LEU A 756 -1.20 -21.38 1.73
N THR A 757 -1.75 -20.23 2.14
CA THR A 757 -2.46 -19.32 1.24
C THR A 757 -1.54 -18.81 0.14
N ALA A 758 -0.32 -18.36 0.48
CA ALA A 758 0.67 -17.91 -0.50
C ALA A 758 1.06 -19.02 -1.51
N GLU A 759 1.21 -20.25 -1.05
CA GLU A 759 1.47 -21.40 -1.92
C GLU A 759 0.32 -21.67 -2.89
N LEU A 760 -0.91 -21.60 -2.41
CA LEU A 760 -2.10 -21.75 -3.25
C LEU A 760 -2.25 -20.61 -4.24
N LEU A 761 -1.98 -19.36 -3.83
CA LEU A 761 -1.98 -18.22 -4.73
C LEU A 761 -1.00 -18.44 -5.89
N LYS A 762 0.24 -18.85 -5.59
CA LYS A 762 1.24 -19.16 -6.61
C LYS A 762 0.79 -20.30 -7.53
N ASN A 763 0.24 -21.38 -6.97
CA ASN A 763 -0.17 -22.55 -7.76
C ASN A 763 -1.33 -22.26 -8.72
N TYR A 764 -2.20 -21.31 -8.40
CA TYR A 764 -3.34 -20.93 -9.22
C TYR A 764 -3.16 -19.61 -9.97
N ASN A 765 -1.94 -19.03 -9.92
CA ASN A 765 -1.64 -17.72 -10.49
C ASN A 765 -2.63 -16.63 -10.02
N LEU A 766 -2.95 -16.65 -8.72
CA LEU A 766 -3.84 -15.72 -8.04
C LEU A 766 -3.04 -14.70 -7.24
N THR A 767 -3.70 -13.63 -6.82
CA THR A 767 -3.08 -12.50 -6.12
C THR A 767 -3.67 -12.27 -4.74
N ILE A 768 -3.09 -11.33 -3.98
CA ILE A 768 -3.56 -10.98 -2.63
C ILE A 768 -5.03 -10.55 -2.62
N ASN A 769 -5.54 -9.97 -3.72
CA ASN A 769 -6.94 -9.53 -3.84
C ASN A 769 -7.93 -10.69 -4.02
N ASP A 770 -7.43 -11.84 -4.44
CA ASP A 770 -8.21 -13.07 -4.64
C ASP A 770 -8.38 -13.86 -3.33
N ILE A 771 -7.74 -13.39 -2.25
CA ILE A 771 -7.99 -13.86 -0.90
C ILE A 771 -9.30 -13.23 -0.42
N LYS A 772 -10.30 -14.06 -0.17
CA LYS A 772 -11.63 -13.64 0.27
C LYS A 772 -11.92 -14.16 1.67
N GLN A 773 -12.80 -13.46 2.36
CA GLN A 773 -13.45 -13.92 3.58
C GLN A 773 -14.73 -14.63 3.18
N HIS A 774 -15.21 -15.57 4.00
CA HIS A 774 -16.57 -16.09 3.83
C HIS A 774 -17.60 -14.95 3.78
N TYR A 775 -17.38 -13.90 4.59
CA TYR A 775 -18.18 -12.67 4.57
C TYR A 775 -18.39 -12.09 3.16
N ASP A 776 -17.38 -12.14 2.30
CA ASP A 776 -17.44 -11.52 0.96
C ASP A 776 -18.42 -12.23 0.02
N PHE A 777 -18.81 -13.48 0.34
CA PHE A 777 -19.76 -14.25 -0.45
C PHE A 777 -21.17 -14.22 0.14
N SER A 778 -21.30 -14.47 1.45
CA SER A 778 -22.61 -14.65 2.11
C SER A 778 -23.01 -13.58 3.11
N GLY A 779 -22.12 -12.63 3.42
CA GLY A 779 -22.30 -11.69 4.52
C GLY A 779 -22.18 -12.33 5.91
N LYS A 780 -21.89 -13.65 6.02
CA LYS A 780 -21.61 -14.30 7.30
C LYS A 780 -20.36 -13.68 7.90
N ASP A 781 -20.44 -13.25 9.17
CA ASP A 781 -19.29 -12.71 9.90
C ASP A 781 -18.23 -13.81 10.18
N CYS A 782 -17.40 -14.07 9.18
CA CYS A 782 -16.43 -15.16 9.14
C CYS A 782 -15.30 -14.79 8.15
N PRO A 783 -14.00 -14.89 8.52
CA PRO A 783 -13.45 -15.40 9.79
C PRO A 783 -13.69 -14.44 10.98
N ARG A 784 -14.49 -14.89 11.96
CA ARG A 784 -15.10 -14.02 12.98
C ARG A 784 -14.05 -13.34 13.84
N ASN A 785 -13.05 -14.09 14.31
CA ASN A 785 -12.05 -13.60 15.23
C ASN A 785 -11.06 -12.65 14.54
N MET A 786 -10.67 -12.94 13.29
CA MET A 786 -9.84 -12.01 12.51
C MET A 786 -10.56 -10.67 12.28
N ARG A 787 -11.86 -10.71 11.97
CA ARG A 787 -12.69 -9.52 11.75
C ARG A 787 -12.90 -8.70 13.02
N HIS A 788 -13.42 -9.33 14.07
CA HIS A 788 -13.72 -8.67 15.33
C HIS A 788 -12.49 -8.02 15.97
N TYR A 789 -11.32 -8.67 15.87
CA TYR A 789 -10.08 -8.18 16.47
C TYR A 789 -9.17 -7.41 15.51
N LYS A 790 -9.67 -7.07 14.31
CA LYS A 790 -8.98 -6.27 13.27
C LYS A 790 -7.64 -6.86 12.81
N ARG A 791 -7.55 -8.19 12.77
CA ARG A 791 -6.35 -8.95 12.40
C ARG A 791 -6.31 -9.40 10.94
N TRP A 792 -7.31 -9.02 10.14
CA TRP A 792 -7.35 -9.37 8.72
C TRP A 792 -6.16 -8.78 7.94
N ASN A 793 -5.84 -7.50 8.14
CA ASN A 793 -4.70 -6.86 7.48
C ASN A 793 -3.36 -7.45 7.95
N GLU A 794 -3.27 -7.82 9.24
CA GLU A 794 -2.12 -8.55 9.78
C GLU A 794 -1.93 -9.90 9.04
N PHE A 795 -3.02 -10.66 8.85
CA PHE A 795 -3.01 -11.89 8.07
C PHE A 795 -2.59 -11.66 6.61
N LEU A 796 -3.15 -10.65 5.93
CA LEU A 796 -2.77 -10.34 4.54
C LEU A 796 -1.29 -9.97 4.41
N ASN A 797 -0.73 -9.24 5.39
CA ASN A 797 0.70 -8.90 5.40
C ASN A 797 1.58 -10.16 5.56
N LEU A 798 1.17 -11.12 6.38
CA LEU A 798 1.85 -12.43 6.44
C LEU A 798 1.83 -13.15 5.09
N VAL A 799 0.68 -13.14 4.40
CA VAL A 799 0.57 -13.77 3.07
C VAL A 799 1.48 -13.05 2.07
N LYS A 800 1.57 -11.72 2.11
CA LYS A 800 2.48 -10.95 1.26
C LYS A 800 3.94 -11.34 1.44
N ILE A 801 4.42 -11.46 2.68
CA ILE A 801 5.81 -11.88 2.97
C ILE A 801 6.08 -13.26 2.35
N GLU A 802 5.20 -14.23 2.62
CA GLU A 802 5.36 -15.59 2.10
C GLU A 802 5.29 -15.60 0.56
N TYR A 803 4.26 -14.97 -0.02
CA TYR A 803 4.03 -14.90 -1.47
C TYR A 803 5.20 -14.24 -2.20
N PHE A 804 5.70 -13.11 -1.67
CA PHE A 804 6.88 -12.42 -2.19
C PHE A 804 8.10 -13.35 -2.27
N ALA A 805 8.38 -14.07 -1.17
CA ALA A 805 9.51 -14.98 -1.11
C ALA A 805 9.42 -16.11 -2.15
N LEU A 806 8.20 -16.63 -2.41
CA LEU A 806 8.00 -17.71 -3.36
C LEU A 806 8.36 -17.34 -4.81
N TYR A 807 8.30 -16.06 -5.18
CA TYR A 807 8.65 -15.59 -6.53
C TYR A 807 10.09 -15.13 -6.64
N ASN A 808 10.64 -14.51 -5.59
CA ASN A 808 11.86 -13.71 -5.70
C ASN A 808 13.07 -14.32 -4.99
N LEU A 809 12.87 -15.29 -4.09
CA LEU A 809 13.91 -15.74 -3.14
C LEU A 809 14.24 -17.23 -3.25
N ASP A 810 14.07 -17.81 -4.44
CA ASP A 810 14.52 -19.17 -4.70
C ASP A 810 16.04 -19.29 -4.50
N GLY A 811 16.48 -20.26 -3.71
CA GLY A 811 17.89 -20.46 -3.36
C GLY A 811 18.49 -19.50 -2.30
N VAL A 812 17.71 -18.58 -1.72
CA VAL A 812 18.17 -17.67 -0.64
C VAL A 812 17.82 -18.26 0.72
N THR A 813 18.77 -18.46 1.63
CA THR A 813 18.49 -19.03 2.97
C THR A 813 18.47 -17.95 4.05
N PHE A 814 17.44 -17.97 4.91
CA PHE A 814 17.34 -17.10 6.09
C PHE A 814 17.50 -17.91 7.38
N THR A 815 18.48 -17.54 8.21
CA THR A 815 18.70 -18.12 9.55
C THR A 815 18.49 -17.06 10.61
N TRP A 816 17.39 -17.16 11.35
CA TRP A 816 17.02 -16.20 12.40
C TRP A 816 17.54 -16.62 13.77
N GLU A 817 18.04 -15.65 14.52
CA GLU A 817 18.51 -15.83 15.89
C GLU A 817 17.97 -14.71 16.79
N SER A 818 17.19 -15.07 17.80
CA SER A 818 16.82 -14.14 18.87
C SER A 818 18.00 -13.91 19.79
N LEU A 819 18.31 -12.64 20.07
CA LEU A 819 19.32 -12.24 21.07
C LEU A 819 18.70 -12.06 22.46
N ASN A 820 17.39 -12.28 22.58
CA ASN A 820 16.65 -12.33 23.84
C ASN A 820 15.83 -13.63 23.95
N PRO A 821 16.48 -14.82 23.93
CA PRO A 821 15.81 -16.11 23.77
C PRO A 821 14.87 -16.49 24.92
N THR A 822 14.95 -15.81 26.07
CA THR A 822 14.03 -16.00 27.18
C THR A 822 12.69 -15.29 26.97
N VAL A 823 12.62 -14.31 26.08
CA VAL A 823 11.43 -13.49 25.80
C VAL A 823 10.87 -13.79 24.41
N LEU A 824 11.73 -13.81 23.39
CA LEU A 824 11.42 -14.06 21.98
C LEU A 824 12.20 -15.31 21.54
N ASP A 825 11.54 -16.34 21.01
CA ASP A 825 12.25 -17.53 20.52
C ASP A 825 12.83 -17.36 19.10
N HIS A 826 13.58 -18.36 18.63
CA HIS A 826 14.19 -18.37 17.30
C HIS A 826 13.18 -18.48 16.13
N THR A 827 11.89 -18.61 16.43
CA THR A 827 10.80 -18.57 15.44
C THR A 827 10.09 -17.21 15.41
N GLY A 828 10.56 -16.26 16.22
CA GLY A 828 9.97 -14.94 16.36
C GLY A 828 8.72 -14.93 17.26
N LYS A 829 8.44 -16.00 17.99
CA LYS A 829 7.30 -16.05 18.92
C LYS A 829 7.71 -15.44 20.27
N VAL A 830 6.85 -14.58 20.83
CA VAL A 830 7.01 -14.11 22.22
C VAL A 830 6.55 -15.24 23.15
N ILE A 831 7.47 -15.79 23.94
CA ILE A 831 7.24 -16.95 24.81
C ILE A 831 7.14 -16.59 26.29
N ASN A 832 7.67 -15.44 26.72
CA ASN A 832 7.59 -14.96 28.10
C ASN A 832 7.59 -13.42 28.15
N HIS A 833 6.40 -12.82 28.05
CA HIS A 833 6.27 -11.36 27.98
C HIS A 833 6.64 -10.70 29.33
N PRO A 834 7.59 -9.74 29.38
CA PRO A 834 8.11 -9.21 30.66
C PRO A 834 7.13 -8.37 31.47
N GLY A 835 6.12 -7.79 30.83
CA GLY A 835 5.13 -6.92 31.47
C GLY A 835 5.22 -5.48 30.98
N PRO A 836 6.31 -4.75 31.27
CA PRO A 836 6.54 -3.41 30.74
C PRO A 836 7.07 -3.43 29.29
N ASP A 837 7.09 -2.25 28.66
CA ASP A 837 7.73 -2.03 27.36
C ASP A 837 9.17 -2.57 27.38
N THR A 838 9.48 -3.51 26.48
CA THR A 838 10.78 -4.19 26.46
C THR A 838 11.30 -4.28 25.03
N ARG A 839 12.54 -3.86 24.78
CA ARG A 839 13.20 -4.09 23.50
C ARG A 839 13.68 -5.53 23.38
N VAL A 840 13.36 -6.17 22.25
CA VAL A 840 13.93 -7.45 21.86
C VAL A 840 14.77 -7.28 20.61
N ASN A 841 15.98 -7.81 20.65
CA ASN A 841 16.94 -7.76 19.56
C ASN A 841 17.03 -9.15 18.92
N TYR A 842 17.26 -9.18 17.63
CA TYR A 842 17.40 -10.39 16.85
C TYR A 842 18.29 -10.10 15.65
N LYS A 843 18.91 -11.15 15.13
CA LYS A 843 19.69 -11.08 13.90
C LYS A 843 19.24 -12.14 12.92
N VAL A 844 19.49 -11.88 11.65
CA VAL A 844 19.23 -12.81 10.56
C VAL A 844 20.48 -12.93 9.70
N THR A 845 20.90 -14.16 9.47
CA THR A 845 21.93 -14.48 8.48
C THR A 845 21.24 -14.84 7.19
N VAL A 846 21.47 -14.04 6.14
CA VAL A 846 21.01 -14.30 4.79
C VAL A 846 22.17 -14.91 4.00
N GLU A 847 21.92 -16.06 3.36
CA GLU A 847 22.90 -16.77 2.53
C GLU A 847 22.39 -16.87 1.08
N ILE A 848 23.17 -16.34 0.13
CA ILE A 848 22.90 -16.38 -1.31
C ILE A 848 24.12 -16.94 -2.01
N SER A 849 23.98 -18.07 -2.69
CA SER A 849 25.08 -18.73 -3.43
C SER A 849 26.38 -18.91 -2.60
N GLY A 850 26.25 -19.12 -1.29
CA GLY A 850 27.35 -19.31 -0.35
C GLY A 850 27.94 -18.03 0.26
N GLU A 851 27.56 -16.84 -0.22
CA GLU A 851 27.88 -15.56 0.43
C GLU A 851 26.89 -15.30 1.57
N LYS A 852 27.39 -14.83 2.73
CA LYS A 852 26.58 -14.57 3.94
C LYS A 852 26.61 -13.10 4.34
N ARG A 853 25.44 -12.53 4.62
CA ARG A 853 25.29 -11.21 5.27
C ARG A 853 24.47 -11.35 6.54
N ILE A 854 24.84 -10.60 7.57
CA ILE A 854 24.17 -10.58 8.87
C ILE A 854 23.53 -9.22 9.04
N TYR A 855 22.24 -9.22 9.38
CA TYR A 855 21.47 -8.03 9.68
C TYR A 855 20.97 -8.13 11.11
N GLU A 856 21.05 -7.04 11.87
CA GLU A 856 20.58 -6.95 13.25
C GLU A 856 19.43 -5.95 13.35
N TYR A 857 18.40 -6.33 14.10
CA TYR A 857 17.19 -5.54 14.28
C TYR A 857 16.80 -5.48 15.76
N SER A 858 16.04 -4.44 16.11
CA SER A 858 15.48 -4.24 17.44
C SER A 858 14.00 -3.86 17.31
N SER A 859 13.14 -4.59 18.01
CA SER A 859 11.70 -4.32 18.05
C SER A 859 11.25 -4.00 19.48
N LEU A 860 10.33 -3.05 19.64
CA LEU A 860 9.73 -2.72 20.93
C LEU A 860 8.52 -3.63 21.18
N LEU A 861 8.63 -4.57 22.13
CA LEU A 861 7.46 -5.25 22.67
C LEU A 861 6.69 -4.28 23.57
N LYS A 862 5.47 -3.92 23.20
CA LYS A 862 4.62 -3.04 24.00
C LYS A 862 4.26 -3.72 25.32
N GLY A 863 4.20 -2.97 26.40
CA GLY A 863 3.80 -3.46 27.72
C GLY A 863 2.38 -4.04 27.70
N LEU A 864 2.11 -5.00 28.58
CA LEU A 864 0.81 -5.65 28.69
C LEU A 864 -0.27 -4.63 29.06
N THR A 865 -1.35 -4.62 28.28
CA THR A 865 -2.42 -3.64 28.41
C THR A 865 -3.67 -4.17 29.13
N PHE A 866 -3.62 -5.37 29.72
CA PHE A 866 -4.82 -6.15 30.09
C PHE A 866 -4.72 -7.07 31.30
#